data_AF-A0A9W8GRJ3-F1
#
_entry.id   AF-A0A9W8GRJ3-F1
#
_cell.length_a   1.000
_cell.length_b   1.000
_cell.length_c   1.000
_cell.angle_alpha   90.00
_cell.angle_beta   90.00
_cell.angle_gamma   90.00
#
_symmetry.space_group_name_H-M   'P 1'
#
loop_
_entity.id
_entity.type
_entity.pdbx_description
1 polymer ?
#
loop_
_entity_poly.entity_id
_entity_poly.type
_entity_poly.pdbx_seq_one_letter_code
_entity_poly.pdbx_strand_id
1 'polypeptide(L)'
;MFSFKQAPVDKDGNDQSTLLTVRLKTTERTAYAKALSEYIASSYAEPPEAYRDDLRVLDELREAATAALDVNTNVLKRNTRYYGQLSFILSKFPADVNVKFTWFNAFDSESAVSCQDLYFERAAVLFNIGAIYSQLACRESRTDKDSLTRAFVSYQNAAGAFGYLQQRIVSECRTQLTTDMSSYMLATLENIMLCQAQECVWHRSIISHMKDANIARVATQVAVFYDLAIESGSQGSLAGTIPSHWLDHFKVKRLFFYAEAQYRKALDCLANSQYGEEVARLQAAQDYCNQINELVTYNQRWSKTLRAAVVDMVRAQAELVGSNRVRAERDNDVIYLDPVPAPTALAAISPYKLAQSKTPEIVENPGQYLGEEELGPPLFKGLVPFVIHQAASLYEDRKDQLVAKDLIISLDELTADCESVLNSLNLPHALDAIQKPVGLPPNILVGADEIKSEGGFIGLKRLLDNAIASNTAAANLLAAAETALNEEAHEDLRVRQGAGAGSPRARRAESSELTNTFRAEVAKYRDIVNKARDSDATIQKQVDTWAKFFALLGSPREEIERQVPSTTVNPLTDPHHCQIVERLQQYLSEVALMRRERLKSVEKLKRISSEDDITPALTEEMQRLAAMSSTPIVQFELHQFEDLFSQKLDKYTSWRKYIEEEKEAQVELLDTIREANQAFLMARSNHPLLQQREKALSNLETAIKRFRDASFNLHDGARFYATLEAELQKLKEGCLDFAMARHLDALDLMGVGHGEIPSDILQLPEQHSASPVQQQQRQHPPNLVWDPSMPLKYATPK
;
A
#
# COMPACT_ATOMS: atom_id res chain seq x y z
N MET A 1 -26.03 25.84 -52.13
CA MET A 1 -25.07 26.17 -51.05
C MET A 1 -25.71 25.71 -49.74
N PHE A 2 -25.14 24.71 -49.06
CA PHE A 2 -25.73 24.17 -47.83
C PHE A 2 -25.70 25.21 -46.71
N SER A 3 -26.86 25.58 -46.16
CA SER A 3 -26.93 26.46 -44.99
C SER A 3 -26.95 25.60 -43.72
N PHE A 4 -25.78 25.32 -43.16
CA PHE A 4 -25.67 24.70 -41.83
C PHE A 4 -26.00 25.75 -40.77
N LYS A 5 -27.21 25.70 -40.20
CA LYS A 5 -27.59 26.59 -39.10
C LYS A 5 -26.84 26.20 -37.82
N GLN A 6 -26.42 27.22 -37.08
CA GLN A 6 -25.79 27.08 -35.76
C GLN A 6 -26.81 26.55 -34.76
N ALA A 7 -26.43 25.58 -33.93
CA ALA A 7 -27.33 24.92 -33.00
C ALA A 7 -27.05 25.36 -31.54
N PRO A 8 -28.06 25.81 -30.77
CA PRO A 8 -27.92 26.03 -29.32
C PRO A 8 -27.88 24.69 -28.59
N VAL A 9 -27.13 24.59 -27.49
CA VAL A 9 -26.96 23.34 -26.74
C VAL A 9 -27.87 23.34 -25.52
N ASP A 10 -28.84 22.43 -25.48
CA ASP A 10 -29.25 21.78 -24.24
C ASP A 10 -30.10 20.52 -24.45
N LYS A 11 -29.89 19.54 -23.56
CA LYS A 11 -30.70 18.33 -23.29
C LYS A 11 -31.20 17.52 -24.49
N ASP A 12 -30.47 16.47 -24.88
CA ASP A 12 -30.98 15.27 -25.59
C ASP A 12 -31.89 15.44 -26.83
N GLY A 13 -32.04 16.65 -27.34
CA GLY A 13 -33.08 17.02 -28.30
C GLY A 13 -32.65 18.15 -29.22
N ASN A 14 -31.35 18.28 -29.51
CA ASN A 14 -30.88 19.26 -30.49
C ASN A 14 -31.00 18.71 -31.91
N ASP A 15 -32.21 18.83 -32.47
CA ASP A 15 -32.60 18.28 -33.77
C ASP A 15 -31.93 18.99 -34.98
N GLN A 16 -31.12 20.03 -34.72
CA GLN A 16 -30.53 20.90 -35.75
C GLN A 16 -29.06 20.59 -36.09
N SER A 17 -28.32 19.84 -35.28
CA SER A 17 -26.91 19.49 -35.58
C SER A 17 -26.78 18.17 -36.34
N THR A 18 -25.98 18.15 -37.41
CA THR A 18 -25.68 16.96 -38.21
C THR A 18 -24.54 16.10 -37.64
N LEU A 19 -24.00 16.43 -36.47
CA LEU A 19 -22.79 15.83 -35.87
C LEU A 19 -23.06 15.24 -34.48
N LEU A 20 -22.43 14.11 -34.15
CA LEU A 20 -22.61 13.47 -32.84
C LEU A 20 -21.69 14.08 -31.77
N THR A 21 -22.09 13.92 -30.52
CA THR A 21 -21.34 14.37 -29.34
C THR A 21 -21.37 13.28 -28.29
N VAL A 22 -20.25 13.09 -27.58
CA VAL A 22 -20.17 12.14 -26.47
C VAL A 22 -20.63 12.83 -25.19
N ARG A 23 -21.48 12.16 -24.40
CA ARG A 23 -21.88 12.64 -23.08
C ARG A 23 -20.73 12.46 -22.09
N LEU A 24 -20.67 13.32 -21.08
CA LEU A 24 -19.75 13.13 -19.98
C LEU A 24 -20.26 11.96 -19.12
N LYS A 25 -19.33 11.17 -18.60
CA LYS A 25 -19.58 10.25 -17.49
C LYS A 25 -19.90 11.08 -16.25
N THR A 26 -20.87 10.59 -15.48
CA THR A 26 -21.22 11.14 -14.17
C THR A 26 -20.60 10.28 -13.07
N THR A 27 -20.46 10.85 -11.88
CA THR A 27 -19.85 10.17 -10.73
C THR A 27 -20.55 10.58 -9.44
N GLU A 28 -20.44 9.75 -8.42
CA GLU A 28 -20.84 10.11 -7.05
C GLU A 28 -19.82 11.06 -6.40
N ARG A 29 -20.28 11.80 -5.39
CA ARG A 29 -19.39 12.65 -4.60
C ARG A 29 -18.51 11.78 -3.72
N THR A 30 -17.21 11.95 -3.86
CA THR A 30 -16.16 11.27 -3.10
C THR A 30 -15.13 12.29 -2.66
N ALA A 31 -14.58 12.13 -1.46
CA ALA A 31 -13.51 12.95 -0.92
C ALA A 31 -12.27 12.10 -0.63
N TYR A 32 -11.10 12.63 -0.94
CA TYR A 32 -9.79 12.08 -0.68
C TYR A 32 -9.31 12.33 0.74
N ALA A 33 -9.64 13.49 1.31
CA ALA A 33 -8.98 14.00 2.52
C ALA A 33 -8.92 12.98 3.65
N LYS A 34 -10.03 12.29 3.95
CA LYS A 34 -10.09 11.29 5.02
C LYS A 34 -9.17 10.10 4.75
N ALA A 35 -9.36 9.41 3.62
CA ALA A 35 -8.65 8.18 3.31
C ALA A 35 -7.15 8.43 3.10
N LEU A 36 -6.77 9.51 2.41
CA LEU A 36 -5.36 9.88 2.24
C LEU A 36 -4.72 10.33 3.56
N SER A 37 -5.44 11.02 4.45
CA SER A 37 -4.90 11.36 5.78
C SER A 37 -4.62 10.11 6.61
N GLU A 38 -5.57 9.18 6.65
CA GLU A 38 -5.40 7.89 7.33
C GLU A 38 -4.23 7.10 6.72
N TYR A 39 -4.09 7.13 5.40
CA TYR A 39 -2.98 6.47 4.69
C TYR A 39 -1.63 7.13 4.99
N ILE A 40 -1.54 8.47 4.99
CA ILE A 40 -0.32 9.21 5.35
C ILE A 40 0.09 8.88 6.80
N ALA A 41 -0.85 8.92 7.74
CA ALA A 41 -0.57 8.60 9.14
C ALA A 41 -0.10 7.15 9.35
N SER A 42 -0.74 6.18 8.69
CA SER A 42 -0.50 4.76 8.92
C SER A 42 0.67 4.20 8.12
N SER A 43 0.74 4.52 6.83
CA SER A 43 1.66 3.88 5.88
C SER A 43 2.94 4.67 5.66
N TYR A 44 2.89 6.01 5.75
CA TYR A 44 4.08 6.86 5.67
C TYR A 44 4.63 7.25 7.05
N ALA A 45 3.87 7.06 8.12
CA ALA A 45 4.20 7.49 9.47
C ALA A 45 4.53 9.00 9.56
N GLU A 46 3.93 9.80 8.68
CA GLU A 46 4.06 11.26 8.64
C GLU A 46 2.80 11.94 9.19
N PRO A 47 2.91 13.13 9.81
CA PRO A 47 1.75 13.87 10.31
C PRO A 47 0.89 14.39 9.14
N PRO A 48 -0.39 13.95 9.01
CA PRO A 48 -1.26 14.39 7.92
C PRO A 48 -1.50 15.89 7.88
N GLU A 49 -1.34 16.58 9.01
CA GLU A 49 -1.48 18.03 9.14
C GLU A 49 -0.55 18.80 8.20
N ALA A 50 0.63 18.24 7.88
CA ALA A 50 1.58 18.84 6.95
C ALA A 50 1.04 18.94 5.52
N TYR A 51 0.07 18.09 5.16
CA TYR A 51 -0.51 17.98 3.81
C TYR A 51 -1.98 18.41 3.75
N ARG A 52 -2.50 19.04 4.82
CA ARG A 52 -3.91 19.42 4.93
C ARG A 52 -4.39 20.32 3.79
N ASP A 53 -3.57 21.29 3.39
CA ASP A 53 -3.91 22.18 2.27
C ASP A 53 -3.91 21.43 0.93
N ASP A 54 -2.94 20.54 0.71
CA ASP A 54 -2.87 19.72 -0.50
C ASP A 54 -4.10 18.81 -0.64
N LEU A 55 -4.52 18.18 0.46
CA LEU A 55 -5.73 17.36 0.53
C LEU A 55 -6.99 18.17 0.20
N ARG A 56 -7.11 19.37 0.77
CA ARG A 56 -8.24 20.27 0.50
C ARG A 56 -8.27 20.69 -0.97
N VAL A 57 -7.13 21.08 -1.54
CA VAL A 57 -7.04 21.47 -2.94
C VAL A 57 -7.38 20.30 -3.87
N LEU A 58 -6.97 19.07 -3.53
CA LEU A 58 -7.32 17.88 -4.31
C LEU A 58 -8.84 17.64 -4.35
N ASP A 59 -9.51 17.74 -3.20
CA ASP A 59 -10.97 17.59 -3.13
C ASP A 59 -11.70 18.70 -3.90
N GLU A 60 -11.24 19.95 -3.78
CA GLU A 60 -11.75 21.09 -4.55
C GLU A 60 -11.57 20.88 -6.07
N LEU A 61 -10.42 20.33 -6.50
CA LEU A 61 -10.16 20.02 -7.91
C LEU A 61 -11.09 18.94 -8.45
N ARG A 62 -11.31 17.86 -7.69
CA ARG A 62 -12.26 16.80 -8.07
C ARG A 62 -13.67 17.35 -8.19
N GLU A 63 -14.14 18.10 -7.20
CA GLU A 63 -15.48 18.69 -7.20
C GLU A 63 -15.66 19.65 -8.38
N ALA A 64 -14.65 20.47 -8.67
CA ALA A 64 -14.66 21.39 -9.81
C ALA A 64 -14.63 20.68 -11.18
N ALA A 65 -13.94 19.54 -11.30
CA ALA A 65 -13.85 18.76 -12.54
C ALA A 65 -15.13 17.94 -12.82
N THR A 66 -15.79 17.46 -11.75
CA THR A 66 -16.96 16.56 -11.84
C THR A 66 -18.30 17.28 -11.67
N ALA A 67 -18.30 18.58 -11.38
CA ALA A 67 -19.51 19.39 -11.31
C ALA A 67 -20.31 19.34 -12.62
N ALA A 68 -21.62 19.18 -12.49
CA ALA A 68 -22.56 19.18 -13.61
C ALA A 68 -22.75 20.61 -14.18
N LEU A 69 -21.78 21.06 -14.97
CA LEU A 69 -21.73 22.39 -15.60
C LEU A 69 -21.80 22.30 -17.12
N ASP A 70 -22.28 23.36 -17.76
CA ASP A 70 -22.27 23.47 -19.21
C ASP A 70 -20.84 23.43 -19.76
N VAL A 71 -20.62 22.53 -20.73
CA VAL A 71 -19.30 22.32 -21.31
C VAL A 71 -18.75 23.60 -21.95
N ASN A 72 -17.61 24.05 -21.46
CA ASN A 72 -16.88 25.19 -22.00
C ASN A 72 -15.37 24.98 -21.79
N THR A 73 -14.56 25.94 -22.25
CA THR A 73 -13.10 25.89 -22.12
C THR A 73 -12.63 25.88 -20.66
N ASN A 74 -13.38 26.45 -19.72
CA ASN A 74 -13.05 26.38 -18.29
C ASN A 74 -13.30 24.97 -17.72
N VAL A 75 -14.37 24.29 -18.12
CA VAL A 75 -14.63 22.89 -17.73
C VAL A 75 -13.52 21.98 -18.24
N LEU A 76 -13.04 22.19 -19.47
CA LEU A 76 -11.87 21.50 -20.01
C LEU A 76 -10.63 21.74 -19.12
N LYS A 77 -10.29 23.00 -18.84
CA LYS A 77 -9.13 23.35 -17.98
C LYS A 77 -9.22 22.69 -16.60
N ARG A 78 -10.39 22.67 -15.97
CA ARG A 78 -10.60 22.01 -14.66
C ARG A 78 -10.36 20.51 -14.72
N ASN A 79 -10.91 19.83 -15.74
CA ASN A 79 -10.71 18.40 -15.92
C ASN A 79 -9.25 18.05 -16.24
N THR A 80 -8.59 18.83 -17.10
CA THR A 80 -7.18 18.65 -17.42
C THR A 80 -6.28 18.92 -16.21
N ARG A 81 -6.57 19.96 -15.41
CA ARG A 81 -5.88 20.23 -14.15
C ARG A 81 -5.97 19.07 -13.17
N TYR A 82 -7.18 18.57 -12.96
CA TYR A 82 -7.42 17.42 -12.09
C TYR A 82 -6.73 16.15 -12.61
N TYR A 83 -6.81 15.85 -13.91
CA TYR A 83 -6.11 14.74 -14.55
C TYR A 83 -4.59 14.79 -14.34
N GLY A 84 -4.00 15.99 -14.49
CA GLY A 84 -2.57 16.19 -14.29
C GLY A 84 -2.14 15.95 -12.84
N GLN A 85 -2.91 16.47 -11.87
CA GLN A 85 -2.65 16.24 -10.45
C GLN A 85 -2.84 14.77 -10.06
N LEU A 86 -3.88 14.10 -10.56
CA LEU A 86 -4.06 12.65 -10.38
C LEU A 86 -2.88 11.85 -10.90
N SER A 87 -2.35 12.23 -12.07
CA SER A 87 -1.17 11.59 -12.65
C SER A 87 0.06 11.77 -11.76
N PHE A 88 0.22 12.92 -11.11
CA PHE A 88 1.29 13.15 -10.15
C PHE A 88 1.10 12.35 -8.87
N ILE A 89 -0.11 12.32 -8.33
CA ILE A 89 -0.47 11.56 -7.11
C ILE A 89 -0.16 10.06 -7.29
N LEU A 90 -0.41 9.50 -8.48
CA LEU A 90 -0.07 8.11 -8.84
C LEU A 90 1.45 7.82 -8.86
N SER A 91 2.32 8.83 -8.76
CA SER A 91 3.76 8.65 -8.53
C SER A 91 4.15 8.67 -7.06
N LYS A 92 3.25 9.14 -6.19
CA LYS A 92 3.47 9.24 -4.75
C LYS A 92 2.81 8.08 -4.04
N PHE A 93 1.52 7.89 -4.25
CA PHE A 93 0.69 6.88 -3.61
C PHE A 93 0.53 5.63 -4.49
N PRO A 94 0.29 4.45 -3.88
CA PRO A 94 -0.20 3.31 -4.63
C PRO A 94 -1.60 3.59 -5.19
N ALA A 95 -2.06 2.73 -6.11
CA ALA A 95 -3.36 2.91 -6.74
C ALA A 95 -4.55 2.70 -5.79
N ASP A 96 -4.40 1.91 -4.72
CA ASP A 96 -5.45 1.45 -3.82
C ASP A 96 -5.50 2.22 -2.48
N VAL A 97 -5.58 3.55 -2.53
CA VAL A 97 -5.63 4.42 -1.34
C VAL A 97 -6.95 4.38 -0.55
N ASN A 98 -7.72 3.28 -0.62
CA ASN A 98 -9.00 3.09 0.06
C ASN A 98 -10.08 4.15 -0.26
N VAL A 99 -9.92 4.91 -1.35
CA VAL A 99 -10.92 5.87 -1.85
C VAL A 99 -11.83 5.17 -2.86
N LYS A 100 -13.13 5.12 -2.59
CA LYS A 100 -14.11 4.48 -3.49
C LYS A 100 -14.62 5.48 -4.55
N PHE A 101 -14.33 5.21 -5.81
CA PHE A 101 -14.84 5.97 -6.95
C PHE A 101 -15.99 5.22 -7.61
N THR A 102 -17.14 5.86 -7.76
CA THR A 102 -18.29 5.33 -8.50
C THR A 102 -18.48 6.15 -9.78
N TRP A 103 -18.36 5.52 -10.95
CA TRP A 103 -18.62 6.18 -12.24
C TRP A 103 -19.70 5.45 -13.02
N PHE A 104 -20.60 6.24 -13.59
CA PHE A 104 -21.69 5.75 -14.43
C PHE A 104 -21.27 5.71 -15.90
N ASN A 105 -21.88 4.81 -16.66
CA ASN A 105 -21.67 4.71 -18.10
C ASN A 105 -22.24 5.94 -18.83
N ALA A 106 -21.49 6.50 -19.78
CA ALA A 106 -21.89 7.69 -20.53
C ALA A 106 -23.10 7.47 -21.46
N PHE A 107 -23.36 6.22 -21.86
CA PHE A 107 -24.44 5.82 -22.77
C PHE A 107 -25.61 5.14 -22.06
N ASP A 108 -25.43 4.74 -20.79
CA ASP A 108 -26.44 4.10 -19.95
C ASP A 108 -26.30 4.57 -18.50
N SER A 109 -27.22 5.41 -18.05
CA SER A 109 -27.17 5.97 -16.69
C SER A 109 -27.47 4.95 -15.58
N GLU A 110 -27.98 3.76 -15.90
CA GLU A 110 -28.30 2.73 -14.90
C GLU A 110 -27.09 1.84 -14.57
N SER A 111 -26.10 1.76 -15.47
CA SER A 111 -24.88 0.98 -15.24
C SER A 111 -23.75 1.82 -14.62
N ALA A 112 -23.27 1.38 -13.46
CA ALA A 112 -22.15 1.99 -12.74
C ALA A 112 -21.12 0.94 -12.32
N VAL A 113 -19.86 1.37 -12.22
CA VAL A 113 -18.78 0.60 -11.60
C VAL A 113 -18.25 1.41 -10.42
N SER A 114 -18.12 0.76 -9.27
CA SER A 114 -17.45 1.31 -8.10
C SER A 114 -16.19 0.51 -7.77
N CYS A 115 -15.04 1.18 -7.67
CA CYS A 115 -13.80 0.53 -7.24
C CYS A 115 -12.87 1.50 -6.50
N GLN A 116 -11.84 0.93 -5.86
CA GLN A 116 -10.82 1.66 -5.13
C GLN A 116 -9.51 1.69 -5.92
N ASP A 117 -9.53 2.40 -7.05
CA ASP A 117 -8.41 2.44 -7.99
C ASP A 117 -8.25 3.86 -8.55
N LEU A 118 -7.12 4.51 -8.26
CA LEU A 118 -6.78 5.81 -8.81
C LEU A 118 -6.61 5.79 -10.34
N TYR A 119 -6.21 4.67 -10.94
CA TYR A 119 -6.16 4.54 -12.40
C TYR A 119 -7.56 4.58 -13.01
N PHE A 120 -8.56 4.00 -12.33
CA PHE A 120 -9.95 4.07 -12.76
C PHE A 120 -10.49 5.51 -12.74
N GLU A 121 -10.25 6.25 -11.67
CA GLU A 121 -10.62 7.67 -11.59
C GLU A 121 -9.94 8.46 -12.73
N ARG A 122 -8.63 8.27 -12.93
CA ARG A 122 -7.88 8.93 -14.01
C ARG A 122 -8.43 8.59 -15.40
N ALA A 123 -8.78 7.34 -15.65
CA ALA A 123 -9.38 6.88 -16.89
C ALA A 123 -10.72 7.56 -17.18
N ALA A 124 -11.60 7.64 -16.18
CA ALA A 124 -12.91 8.28 -16.32
C ALA A 124 -12.80 9.79 -16.55
N VAL A 125 -11.86 10.48 -15.88
CA VAL A 125 -11.59 11.90 -16.12
C VAL A 125 -11.06 12.13 -17.54
N LEU A 126 -10.17 11.27 -18.04
CA LEU A 126 -9.67 11.34 -19.42
C LEU A 126 -10.78 11.12 -20.45
N PHE A 127 -11.68 10.17 -20.20
CA PHE A 127 -12.87 9.99 -21.02
C PHE A 127 -13.68 11.28 -21.10
N ASN A 128 -13.90 11.95 -19.96
CA ASN A 128 -14.61 13.22 -19.92
C ASN A 128 -13.87 14.34 -20.67
N ILE A 129 -12.54 14.40 -20.62
CA ILE A 129 -11.74 15.33 -21.45
C ILE A 129 -12.03 15.10 -22.94
N GLY A 130 -12.02 13.84 -23.41
CA GLY A 130 -12.39 13.48 -24.78
C GLY A 130 -13.82 13.89 -25.14
N ALA A 131 -14.76 13.65 -24.24
CA ALA A 131 -16.16 14.04 -24.41
C ALA A 131 -16.33 15.57 -24.48
N ILE A 132 -15.64 16.33 -23.64
CA ILE A 132 -15.62 17.79 -23.63
C ILE A 132 -15.11 18.34 -24.96
N TYR A 133 -13.99 17.84 -25.48
CA TYR A 133 -13.48 18.23 -26.78
C TYR A 133 -14.50 17.96 -27.90
N SER A 134 -15.20 16.82 -27.86
CA SER A 134 -16.25 16.51 -28.85
C SER A 134 -17.40 17.52 -28.85
N GLN A 135 -17.79 17.99 -27.66
CA GLN A 135 -18.88 18.96 -27.49
C GLN A 135 -18.44 20.38 -27.86
N LEU A 136 -17.22 20.79 -27.50
CA LEU A 136 -16.64 22.08 -27.91
C LEU A 136 -16.55 22.15 -29.44
N ALA A 137 -16.07 21.08 -30.08
CA ALA A 137 -15.98 21.01 -31.53
C ALA A 137 -17.35 21.11 -32.21
N CYS A 138 -18.40 20.55 -31.59
CA CYS A 138 -19.77 20.60 -32.12
C CYS A 138 -20.39 22.01 -32.01
N ARG A 139 -20.01 22.79 -30.99
CA ARG A 139 -20.51 24.16 -30.73
C ARG A 139 -19.92 25.22 -31.67
N GLU A 140 -18.77 24.95 -32.27
CA GLU A 140 -18.13 25.85 -33.23
C GLU A 140 -19.00 26.09 -34.47
N SER A 141 -18.93 27.31 -35.00
CA SER A 141 -19.67 27.68 -36.22
C SER A 141 -19.20 26.85 -37.43
N ARG A 142 -20.14 26.55 -38.33
CA ARG A 142 -19.85 25.87 -39.61
C ARG A 142 -19.79 26.82 -40.80
N THR A 143 -20.09 28.10 -40.60
CA THR A 143 -20.21 29.07 -41.70
C THR A 143 -18.88 29.72 -42.10
N ASP A 144 -17.87 29.66 -41.23
CA ASP A 144 -16.57 30.30 -41.45
C ASP A 144 -15.39 29.31 -41.31
N LYS A 145 -14.28 29.66 -41.96
CA LYS A 145 -13.10 28.78 -42.07
C LYS A 145 -12.34 28.63 -40.75
N ASP A 146 -12.36 29.65 -39.90
CA ASP A 146 -11.60 29.66 -38.64
C ASP A 146 -12.28 28.77 -37.60
N SER A 147 -13.60 28.87 -37.47
CA SER A 147 -14.41 28.00 -36.62
C SER A 147 -14.33 26.54 -37.05
N LEU A 148 -14.32 26.25 -38.36
CA LEU A 148 -14.08 24.89 -38.86
C LEU A 148 -12.68 24.37 -38.52
N THR A 149 -11.68 25.24 -38.49
CA THR A 149 -10.32 24.87 -38.12
C THR A 149 -10.22 24.60 -36.62
N ARG A 150 -10.87 25.40 -35.76
CA ARG A 150 -10.97 25.13 -34.32
C ARG A 150 -11.74 23.84 -34.01
N ALA A 151 -12.84 23.60 -34.72
CA ALA A 151 -13.61 22.35 -34.60
C ALA A 151 -12.77 21.13 -35.03
N PHE A 152 -12.03 21.25 -36.13
CA PHE A 152 -11.12 20.21 -36.60
C PHE A 152 -10.08 19.84 -35.54
N VAL A 153 -9.39 20.84 -34.97
CA VAL A 153 -8.39 20.60 -33.89
C VAL A 153 -9.04 19.96 -32.67
N SER A 154 -10.19 20.47 -32.23
CA SER A 154 -10.90 19.90 -31.08
C SER A 154 -11.33 18.45 -31.31
N TYR A 155 -11.82 18.08 -32.50
CA TYR A 155 -12.13 16.68 -32.81
C TYR A 155 -10.88 15.80 -32.88
N GLN A 156 -9.74 16.30 -33.39
CA GLN A 156 -8.48 15.55 -33.34
C GLN A 156 -8.01 15.28 -31.91
N ASN A 157 -8.15 16.28 -31.02
CA ASN A 157 -7.84 16.16 -29.60
C ASN A 157 -8.78 15.16 -28.89
N ALA A 158 -10.07 15.15 -29.25
CA ALA A 158 -11.03 14.16 -28.76
C ALA A 158 -10.65 12.74 -29.20
N ALA A 159 -10.32 12.55 -30.48
CA ALA A 159 -9.85 11.28 -31.02
C ALA A 159 -8.59 10.80 -30.28
N GLY A 160 -7.61 11.68 -30.10
CA GLY A 160 -6.37 11.38 -29.40
C GLY A 160 -6.55 11.08 -27.91
N ALA A 161 -7.52 11.72 -27.24
CA ALA A 161 -7.86 11.40 -25.86
C ALA A 161 -8.45 9.99 -25.72
N PHE A 162 -9.40 9.60 -26.60
CA PHE A 162 -9.97 8.25 -26.58
C PHE A 162 -8.96 7.17 -27.00
N GLY A 163 -8.14 7.45 -28.02
CA GLY A 163 -7.08 6.54 -28.47
C GLY A 163 -6.00 6.34 -27.40
N TYR A 164 -5.57 7.42 -26.73
CA TYR A 164 -4.61 7.34 -25.62
C TYR A 164 -5.18 6.59 -24.41
N LEU A 165 -6.46 6.85 -24.06
CA LEU A 165 -7.17 6.10 -23.03
C LEU A 165 -7.14 4.59 -23.33
N GLN A 166 -7.50 4.20 -24.55
CA GLN A 166 -7.52 2.79 -24.98
C GLN A 166 -6.15 2.12 -24.93
N GLN A 167 -5.11 2.79 -25.43
CA GLN A 167 -3.80 2.17 -25.68
C GLN A 167 -2.87 2.18 -24.47
N ARG A 168 -3.03 3.14 -23.55
CA ARG A 168 -2.09 3.37 -22.43
C ARG A 168 -2.75 3.21 -21.07
N ILE A 169 -3.89 3.86 -20.86
CA ILE A 169 -4.48 4.00 -19.52
C ILE A 169 -5.34 2.80 -19.12
N VAL A 170 -6.13 2.26 -20.05
CA VAL A 170 -7.02 1.10 -19.76
C VAL A 170 -6.22 -0.13 -19.29
N SER A 171 -5.01 -0.35 -19.82
CA SER A 171 -4.14 -1.46 -19.40
C SER A 171 -3.58 -1.34 -17.98
N GLU A 172 -3.54 -0.13 -17.42
CA GLU A 172 -3.06 0.11 -16.05
C GLU A 172 -4.16 -0.12 -15.00
N CYS A 173 -5.43 -0.05 -15.43
CA CYS A 173 -6.58 -0.29 -14.57
C CYS A 173 -6.64 -1.78 -14.18
N ARG A 174 -6.71 -2.07 -12.88
CA ARG A 174 -6.79 -3.46 -12.39
C ARG A 174 -8.22 -4.01 -12.34
N THR A 175 -9.20 -3.11 -12.47
CA THR A 175 -10.63 -3.44 -12.36
C THR A 175 -11.28 -3.43 -13.74
N GLN A 176 -12.31 -4.27 -13.91
CA GLN A 176 -13.15 -4.24 -15.10
C GLN A 176 -13.89 -2.89 -15.20
N LEU A 177 -13.69 -2.19 -16.32
CA LEU A 177 -14.27 -0.88 -16.59
C LEU A 177 -15.72 -1.00 -17.09
N THR A 178 -16.45 0.12 -17.04
CA THR A 178 -17.75 0.25 -17.71
C THR A 178 -17.62 0.03 -19.23
N THR A 179 -18.67 -0.48 -19.87
CA THR A 179 -18.62 -0.89 -21.29
C THR A 179 -18.33 0.26 -22.25
N ASP A 180 -18.59 1.50 -21.86
CA ASP A 180 -18.22 2.72 -22.59
C ASP A 180 -16.71 2.98 -22.68
N MET A 181 -15.92 2.40 -21.77
CA MET A 181 -14.46 2.43 -21.76
C MET A 181 -13.84 1.10 -22.24
N SER A 182 -14.66 0.22 -22.83
CA SER A 182 -14.15 -0.98 -23.49
C SER A 182 -13.33 -0.62 -24.74
N SER A 183 -12.38 -1.49 -25.10
CA SER A 183 -11.49 -1.26 -26.25
C SER A 183 -12.26 -0.98 -27.55
N TYR A 184 -13.31 -1.76 -27.85
CA TYR A 184 -14.12 -1.56 -29.05
C TYR A 184 -14.95 -0.27 -29.01
N MET A 185 -15.47 0.13 -27.84
CA MET A 185 -16.17 1.41 -27.73
C MET A 185 -15.21 2.56 -27.95
N LEU A 186 -14.05 2.57 -27.28
CA LEU A 186 -13.08 3.65 -27.41
C LEU A 186 -12.56 3.78 -28.85
N ALA A 187 -12.32 2.67 -29.55
CA ALA A 187 -12.01 2.67 -30.98
C ALA A 187 -13.15 3.27 -31.82
N THR A 188 -14.40 2.96 -31.49
CA THR A 188 -15.58 3.56 -32.16
C THR A 188 -15.64 5.07 -31.93
N LEU A 189 -15.40 5.53 -30.70
CA LEU A 189 -15.38 6.95 -30.36
C LEU A 189 -14.23 7.68 -31.08
N GLU A 190 -13.02 7.11 -31.07
CA GLU A 190 -11.88 7.63 -31.82
C GLU A 190 -12.20 7.77 -33.31
N ASN A 191 -12.72 6.71 -33.93
CA ASN A 191 -13.07 6.72 -35.36
C ASN A 191 -14.14 7.77 -35.68
N ILE A 192 -15.16 7.94 -34.84
CA ILE A 192 -16.20 8.97 -35.07
C ILE A 192 -15.67 10.39 -34.87
N MET A 193 -14.78 10.62 -33.90
CA MET A 193 -14.11 11.91 -33.78
C MET A 193 -13.26 12.22 -35.02
N LEU A 194 -12.55 11.21 -35.58
CA LEU A 194 -11.82 11.36 -36.84
C LEU A 194 -12.74 11.59 -38.04
N CYS A 195 -13.91 10.92 -38.11
CA CYS A 195 -14.94 11.18 -39.13
C CYS A 195 -15.33 12.65 -39.12
N GLN A 196 -15.73 13.15 -37.94
CA GLN A 196 -16.25 14.50 -37.78
C GLN A 196 -15.15 15.55 -37.98
N ALA A 197 -13.89 15.26 -37.62
CA ALA A 197 -12.75 16.09 -37.98
C ALA A 197 -12.58 16.18 -39.50
N GLN A 198 -12.57 15.05 -40.20
CA GLN A 198 -12.41 15.01 -41.66
C GLN A 198 -13.61 15.69 -42.37
N GLU A 199 -14.82 15.59 -41.81
CA GLU A 199 -16.01 16.29 -42.30
C GLU A 199 -15.86 17.82 -42.19
N CYS A 200 -15.19 18.32 -41.13
CA CYS A 200 -14.83 19.75 -41.04
C CYS A 200 -13.90 20.17 -42.19
N VAL A 201 -12.94 19.33 -42.55
CA VAL A 201 -12.00 19.56 -43.66
C VAL A 201 -12.75 19.58 -44.99
N TRP A 202 -13.67 18.64 -45.20
CA TRP A 202 -14.54 18.61 -46.38
C TRP A 202 -15.36 19.90 -46.49
N HIS A 203 -16.03 20.31 -45.41
CA HIS A 203 -16.84 21.52 -45.41
C HIS A 203 -15.99 22.78 -45.67
N ARG A 204 -14.81 22.86 -45.04
CA ARG A 204 -13.85 23.95 -45.29
C ARG A 204 -13.38 23.98 -46.74
N SER A 205 -13.22 22.82 -47.38
CA SER A 205 -12.81 22.71 -48.78
C SER A 205 -13.88 23.27 -49.73
N ILE A 206 -15.16 23.06 -49.41
CA ILE A 206 -16.30 23.64 -50.16
C ILE A 206 -16.34 25.16 -50.00
N ILE A 207 -16.28 25.68 -48.77
CA ILE A 207 -16.29 27.14 -48.52
C ILE A 207 -15.05 27.81 -49.13
N SER A 208 -13.94 27.09 -49.22
CA SER A 208 -12.71 27.59 -49.85
C SER A 208 -12.71 27.48 -51.37
N HIS A 209 -13.79 26.99 -51.99
CA HIS A 209 -13.90 26.78 -53.43
C HIS A 209 -12.70 25.98 -54.00
N MET A 210 -12.28 24.93 -53.29
CA MET A 210 -11.25 24.02 -53.78
C MET A 210 -11.76 23.24 -55.00
N LYS A 211 -10.84 22.74 -55.84
CA LYS A 211 -11.19 21.89 -56.98
C LYS A 211 -12.00 20.67 -56.55
N ASP A 212 -13.07 20.34 -57.28
CA ASP A 212 -13.97 19.23 -56.94
C ASP A 212 -13.26 17.88 -56.86
N ALA A 213 -12.19 17.64 -57.66
CA ALA A 213 -11.33 16.47 -57.50
C ALA A 213 -10.77 16.31 -56.08
N ASN A 214 -10.33 17.40 -55.44
CA ASN A 214 -9.79 17.35 -54.08
C ASN A 214 -10.92 17.16 -53.06
N ILE A 215 -12.07 17.82 -53.26
CA ILE A 215 -13.24 17.67 -52.38
C ILE A 215 -13.73 16.22 -52.41
N ALA A 216 -13.76 15.58 -53.58
CA ALA A 216 -14.12 14.17 -53.76
C ALA A 216 -13.21 13.25 -52.94
N ARG A 217 -11.88 13.43 -53.01
CA ARG A 217 -10.91 12.63 -52.25
C ARG A 217 -11.06 12.78 -50.74
N VAL A 218 -11.36 14.00 -50.27
CA VAL A 218 -11.63 14.28 -48.85
C VAL A 218 -12.94 13.60 -48.43
N ALA A 219 -14.01 13.70 -49.22
CA ALA A 219 -15.30 13.05 -48.96
C ALA A 219 -15.18 11.52 -48.90
N THR A 220 -14.42 10.90 -49.81
CA THR A 220 -14.13 9.46 -49.77
C THR A 220 -13.48 9.06 -48.44
N GLN A 221 -12.52 9.85 -47.96
CA GLN A 221 -11.89 9.54 -46.66
C GLN A 221 -12.87 9.66 -45.48
N VAL A 222 -13.83 10.60 -45.52
CA VAL A 222 -14.87 10.69 -44.49
C VAL A 222 -15.69 9.38 -44.48
N ALA A 223 -16.10 8.89 -45.66
CA ALA A 223 -16.84 7.63 -45.77
C ALA A 223 -16.04 6.43 -45.23
N VAL A 224 -14.75 6.35 -45.53
CA VAL A 224 -13.84 5.30 -45.01
C VAL A 224 -13.76 5.33 -43.47
N PHE A 225 -13.70 6.50 -42.84
CA PHE A 225 -13.72 6.55 -41.38
C PHE A 225 -15.06 6.08 -40.80
N TYR A 226 -16.18 6.36 -41.47
CA TYR A 226 -17.48 5.82 -41.03
C TYR A 226 -17.56 4.30 -41.20
N ASP A 227 -16.93 3.72 -42.22
CA ASP A 227 -16.79 2.26 -42.34
C ASP A 227 -16.06 1.66 -41.12
N LEU A 228 -14.93 2.25 -40.73
CA LEU A 228 -14.17 1.82 -39.54
C LEU A 228 -15.00 1.96 -38.25
N ALA A 229 -15.77 3.03 -38.10
CA ALA A 229 -16.64 3.22 -36.95
C ALA A 229 -17.82 2.22 -36.91
N ILE A 230 -18.36 1.83 -38.07
CA ILE A 230 -19.38 0.78 -38.15
C ILE A 230 -18.78 -0.58 -37.79
N GLU A 231 -17.57 -0.89 -38.28
CA GLU A 231 -16.88 -2.15 -37.99
C GLU A 231 -16.59 -2.30 -36.49
N SER A 232 -16.05 -1.27 -35.85
CA SER A 232 -15.79 -1.28 -34.40
C SER A 232 -17.09 -1.22 -33.58
N GLY A 233 -18.10 -0.46 -34.04
CA GLY A 233 -19.37 -0.27 -33.34
C GLY A 233 -20.35 -1.44 -33.47
N SER A 234 -20.16 -2.33 -34.43
CA SER A 234 -21.03 -3.50 -34.66
C SER A 234 -20.54 -4.77 -33.94
N GLN A 235 -19.49 -4.66 -33.14
CA GLN A 235 -18.96 -5.78 -32.37
C GLN A 235 -19.98 -6.27 -31.33
N GLY A 236 -20.12 -7.60 -31.19
CA GLY A 236 -21.15 -8.21 -30.37
C GLY A 236 -21.11 -7.80 -28.89
N SER A 237 -19.91 -7.49 -28.36
CA SER A 237 -19.72 -6.98 -26.99
C SER A 237 -20.29 -5.58 -26.74
N LEU A 238 -20.59 -4.82 -27.80
CA LEU A 238 -21.20 -3.49 -27.73
C LEU A 238 -22.72 -3.52 -27.93
N ALA A 239 -23.31 -4.70 -28.12
CA ALA A 239 -24.75 -4.86 -28.26
C ALA A 239 -25.47 -4.31 -27.02
N GLY A 240 -26.35 -3.33 -27.22
CA GLY A 240 -27.08 -2.66 -26.15
C GLY A 240 -26.34 -1.50 -25.47
N THR A 241 -25.03 -1.33 -25.69
CA THR A 241 -24.27 -0.17 -25.15
C THR A 241 -24.27 1.01 -26.11
N ILE A 242 -24.00 0.79 -27.41
CA ILE A 242 -24.10 1.87 -28.41
C ILE A 242 -25.58 2.16 -28.68
N PRO A 243 -26.04 3.43 -28.56
CA PRO A 243 -27.40 3.78 -28.91
C PRO A 243 -27.68 3.44 -30.38
N SER A 244 -28.79 2.75 -30.66
CA SER A 244 -29.08 2.29 -32.04
C SER A 244 -29.09 3.40 -33.09
N HIS A 245 -29.46 4.63 -32.69
CA HIS A 245 -29.43 5.81 -33.55
C HIS A 245 -28.03 6.23 -34.02
N TRP A 246 -26.96 5.85 -33.31
CA TRP A 246 -25.58 6.12 -33.72
C TRP A 246 -25.19 5.24 -34.91
N LEU A 247 -25.47 3.93 -34.85
CA LEU A 247 -25.18 3.02 -35.95
C LEU A 247 -25.98 3.39 -37.21
N ASP A 248 -27.24 3.80 -37.02
CA ASP A 248 -28.08 4.30 -38.12
C ASP A 248 -27.48 5.60 -38.71
N HIS A 249 -27.03 6.52 -37.86
CA HIS A 249 -26.33 7.73 -38.28
C HIS A 249 -25.05 7.43 -39.08
N PHE A 250 -24.22 6.49 -38.63
CA PHE A 250 -22.99 6.12 -39.32
C PHE A 250 -23.27 5.57 -40.71
N LYS A 251 -24.25 4.66 -40.84
CA LYS A 251 -24.63 4.05 -42.12
C LYS A 251 -25.13 5.10 -43.12
N VAL A 252 -25.99 6.01 -42.69
CA VAL A 252 -26.52 7.08 -43.54
C VAL A 252 -25.42 8.05 -43.95
N LYS A 253 -24.60 8.52 -43.01
CA LYS A 253 -23.48 9.44 -43.30
C LYS A 253 -22.44 8.81 -44.20
N ARG A 254 -22.11 7.53 -44.01
CA ARG A 254 -21.22 6.78 -44.90
C ARG A 254 -21.70 6.83 -46.35
N LEU A 255 -22.96 6.42 -46.59
CA LEU A 255 -23.54 6.41 -47.93
C LEU A 255 -23.62 7.82 -48.51
N PHE A 256 -23.97 8.81 -47.68
CA PHE A 256 -23.99 10.22 -48.08
C PHE A 256 -22.61 10.69 -48.57
N PHE A 257 -21.53 10.37 -47.86
CA PHE A 257 -20.19 10.79 -48.27
C PHE A 257 -19.65 10.02 -49.47
N TYR A 258 -20.06 8.77 -49.68
CA TYR A 258 -19.80 8.07 -50.95
C TYR A 258 -20.55 8.73 -52.12
N ALA A 259 -21.83 9.10 -51.93
CA ALA A 259 -22.60 9.82 -52.94
C ALA A 259 -21.98 11.19 -53.25
N GLU A 260 -21.58 11.95 -52.23
CA GLU A 260 -20.91 13.24 -52.39
C GLU A 260 -19.55 13.12 -53.09
N ALA A 261 -18.77 12.08 -52.80
CA ALA A 261 -17.51 11.84 -53.48
C ALA A 261 -17.71 11.59 -54.99
N GLN A 262 -18.68 10.75 -55.35
CA GLN A 262 -19.01 10.50 -56.76
C GLN A 262 -19.57 11.73 -57.45
N TYR A 263 -20.46 12.49 -56.78
CA TYR A 263 -21.01 13.74 -57.28
C TYR A 263 -19.91 14.77 -57.58
N ARG A 264 -19.00 14.99 -56.63
CA ARG A 264 -17.85 15.90 -56.82
C ARG A 264 -16.93 15.43 -57.94
N LYS A 265 -16.69 14.12 -58.04
CA LYS A 265 -15.90 13.58 -59.14
C LYS A 265 -16.60 13.78 -60.50
N ALA A 266 -17.93 13.70 -60.56
CA ALA A 266 -18.67 14.00 -61.77
C ALA A 266 -18.52 15.47 -62.20
N LEU A 267 -18.54 16.42 -61.25
CA LEU A 267 -18.29 17.84 -61.55
C LEU A 267 -16.85 18.08 -62.07
N ASP A 268 -15.87 17.34 -61.57
CA ASP A 268 -14.50 17.35 -62.10
C ASP A 268 -14.45 16.78 -63.52
N CYS A 269 -15.17 15.69 -63.81
CA CYS A 269 -15.28 15.14 -65.16
C CYS A 269 -15.93 16.15 -66.13
N LEU A 270 -17.01 16.83 -65.71
CA LEU A 270 -17.64 17.91 -66.47
C LEU A 270 -16.65 19.02 -66.80
N ALA A 271 -15.86 19.47 -65.82
CA ALA A 271 -14.87 20.52 -66.01
C ALA A 271 -13.73 20.11 -66.98
N ASN A 272 -13.48 18.80 -67.12
CA ASN A 272 -12.49 18.23 -68.03
C ASN A 272 -13.11 17.68 -69.33
N SER A 273 -14.38 17.98 -69.62
CA SER A 273 -15.11 17.52 -70.82
C SER A 273 -15.21 15.99 -70.97
N GLN A 274 -15.25 15.27 -69.85
CA GLN A 274 -15.42 13.80 -69.82
C GLN A 274 -16.91 13.47 -69.55
N TYR A 275 -17.76 13.71 -70.53
CA TYR A 275 -19.23 13.69 -70.36
C TYR A 275 -19.79 12.28 -70.12
N GLY A 276 -19.23 11.25 -70.75
CA GLY A 276 -19.62 9.86 -70.52
C GLY A 276 -19.31 9.42 -69.08
N GLU A 277 -18.11 9.74 -68.59
CA GLU A 277 -17.72 9.45 -67.20
C GLU A 277 -18.55 10.26 -66.19
N GLU A 278 -18.87 11.53 -66.49
CA GLU A 278 -19.78 12.35 -65.67
C GLU A 278 -21.13 11.66 -65.45
N VAL A 279 -21.78 11.17 -66.51
CA VAL A 279 -23.06 10.45 -66.41
C VAL A 279 -22.93 9.20 -65.55
N ALA A 280 -21.90 8.37 -65.78
CA ALA A 280 -21.68 7.15 -65.00
C ALA A 280 -21.44 7.45 -63.51
N ARG A 281 -20.71 8.51 -63.17
CA ARG A 281 -20.46 8.95 -61.79
C ARG A 281 -21.72 9.48 -61.12
N LEU A 282 -22.56 10.23 -61.85
CA LEU A 282 -23.85 10.71 -61.34
C LEU A 282 -24.84 9.56 -61.11
N GLN A 283 -24.83 8.54 -61.98
CA GLN A 283 -25.61 7.33 -61.76
C GLN A 283 -25.16 6.60 -60.49
N ALA A 284 -23.85 6.43 -60.29
CA ALA A 284 -23.32 5.83 -59.05
C ALA A 284 -23.68 6.65 -57.80
N ALA A 285 -23.64 7.98 -57.87
CA ALA A 285 -24.08 8.85 -56.78
C ALA A 285 -25.59 8.70 -56.48
N GLN A 286 -26.41 8.54 -57.53
CA GLN A 286 -27.84 8.32 -57.42
C GLN A 286 -28.15 6.96 -56.78
N ASP A 287 -27.40 5.91 -57.11
CA ASP A 287 -27.57 4.58 -56.52
C ASP A 287 -27.34 4.61 -55.00
N TYR A 288 -26.33 5.36 -54.53
CA TYR A 288 -26.14 5.60 -53.09
C TYR A 288 -27.30 6.40 -52.49
N CYS A 289 -27.81 7.43 -53.17
CA CYS A 289 -28.97 8.19 -52.69
C CYS A 289 -30.23 7.30 -52.60
N ASN A 290 -30.43 6.38 -53.55
CA ASN A 290 -31.53 5.43 -53.54
C ASN A 290 -31.41 4.45 -52.36
N GLN A 291 -30.21 3.92 -52.09
CA GLN A 291 -29.96 3.10 -50.90
C GLN A 291 -30.27 3.85 -49.61
N ILE A 292 -29.90 5.13 -49.50
CA ILE A 292 -30.26 5.95 -48.32
C ILE A 292 -31.77 6.12 -48.25
N ASN A 293 -32.44 6.41 -49.36
CA ASN A 293 -33.89 6.57 -49.39
C ASN A 293 -34.61 5.27 -48.99
N GLU A 294 -34.11 4.12 -49.42
CA GLU A 294 -34.66 2.83 -49.02
C GLU A 294 -34.56 2.64 -47.49
N LEU A 295 -33.40 2.99 -46.95
CA LEU A 295 -33.11 2.91 -45.52
C LEU A 295 -33.93 3.90 -44.69
N VAL A 296 -34.18 5.12 -45.18
CA VAL A 296 -34.89 6.19 -44.44
C VAL A 296 -36.42 6.10 -44.61
N THR A 297 -36.90 5.77 -45.81
CA THR A 297 -38.33 5.82 -46.18
C THR A 297 -39.05 4.50 -45.93
N TYR A 298 -38.45 3.35 -46.23
CA TYR A 298 -39.11 2.04 -45.99
C TYR A 298 -38.94 1.56 -44.55
N ASN A 299 -37.91 2.02 -43.83
CA ASN A 299 -37.73 1.69 -42.42
C ASN A 299 -38.33 2.80 -41.53
N GLN A 300 -39.60 2.64 -41.14
CA GLN A 300 -40.31 3.59 -40.25
C GLN A 300 -39.54 3.92 -38.97
N ARG A 301 -38.65 3.03 -38.50
CA ARG A 301 -37.77 3.26 -37.35
C ARG A 301 -36.78 4.40 -37.61
N TRP A 302 -36.16 4.46 -38.78
CA TRP A 302 -35.05 5.38 -39.07
C TRP A 302 -35.53 6.82 -39.26
N SER A 303 -36.72 6.98 -39.84
CA SER A 303 -37.40 8.29 -39.94
C SER A 303 -37.68 8.97 -38.58
N LYS A 304 -37.76 8.19 -37.49
CA LYS A 304 -37.98 8.68 -36.11
C LYS A 304 -36.70 8.80 -35.29
N THR A 305 -35.60 8.25 -35.77
CA THR A 305 -34.37 8.00 -34.99
C THR A 305 -33.21 8.88 -35.46
N LEU A 306 -33.18 9.25 -36.74
CA LEU A 306 -32.23 10.20 -37.30
C LEU A 306 -32.68 11.64 -37.03
N ARG A 307 -31.73 12.54 -36.77
CA ARG A 307 -31.99 13.97 -36.57
C ARG A 307 -32.52 14.62 -37.86
N ALA A 308 -33.46 15.54 -37.74
CA ALA A 308 -34.10 16.22 -38.88
C ALA A 308 -33.07 16.85 -39.84
N ALA A 309 -32.04 17.51 -39.29
CA ALA A 309 -30.98 18.13 -40.09
C ALA A 309 -30.20 17.14 -40.99
N VAL A 310 -30.04 15.88 -40.55
CA VAL A 310 -29.37 14.85 -41.36
C VAL A 310 -30.28 14.38 -42.49
N VAL A 311 -31.59 14.23 -42.22
CA VAL A 311 -32.58 13.86 -43.24
C VAL A 311 -32.69 14.95 -44.31
N ASP A 312 -32.74 16.22 -43.91
CA ASP A 312 -32.80 17.34 -44.85
C ASP A 312 -31.54 17.46 -45.70
N MET A 313 -30.36 17.22 -45.10
CA MET A 313 -29.08 17.17 -45.82
C MET A 313 -29.07 16.08 -46.90
N VAL A 314 -29.55 14.88 -46.58
CA VAL A 314 -29.67 13.77 -47.54
C VAL A 314 -30.66 14.10 -48.65
N ARG A 315 -31.83 14.67 -48.31
CA ARG A 315 -32.86 15.03 -49.30
C ARG A 315 -32.32 16.07 -50.29
N ALA A 316 -31.65 17.11 -49.79
CA ALA A 316 -31.03 18.14 -50.63
C ALA A 316 -29.97 17.55 -51.57
N GLN A 317 -29.17 16.59 -51.09
CA GLN A 317 -28.18 15.90 -51.93
C GLN A 317 -28.84 15.07 -53.02
N ALA A 318 -29.90 14.32 -52.71
CA ALA A 318 -30.62 13.53 -53.69
C ALA A 318 -31.25 14.40 -54.79
N GLU A 319 -31.79 15.57 -54.45
CA GLU A 319 -32.32 16.55 -55.42
C GLU A 319 -31.20 17.12 -56.32
N LEU A 320 -30.05 17.46 -55.74
CA LEU A 320 -28.88 17.96 -56.48
C LEU A 320 -28.31 16.91 -57.45
N VAL A 321 -28.15 15.67 -57.00
CA VAL A 321 -27.65 14.57 -57.84
C VAL A 321 -28.65 14.27 -58.95
N GLY A 322 -29.94 14.15 -58.62
CA GLY A 322 -30.99 13.83 -59.58
C GLY A 322 -31.13 14.88 -60.69
N SER A 323 -31.14 16.17 -60.33
CA SER A 323 -31.23 17.26 -61.31
C SER A 323 -30.01 17.32 -62.23
N ASN A 324 -28.79 17.19 -61.67
CA ASN A 324 -27.57 17.19 -62.47
C ASN A 324 -27.43 15.96 -63.36
N ARG A 325 -27.93 14.79 -62.94
CA ARG A 325 -27.97 13.56 -63.73
C ARG A 325 -28.86 13.72 -64.96
N VAL A 326 -30.11 14.19 -64.77
CA VAL A 326 -31.05 14.41 -65.88
C VAL A 326 -30.49 15.40 -66.90
N ARG A 327 -29.80 16.45 -66.44
CA ARG A 327 -29.10 17.38 -67.33
C ARG A 327 -27.94 16.70 -68.07
N ALA A 328 -27.04 16.00 -67.37
CA ALA A 328 -25.89 15.34 -68.00
C ALA A 328 -26.30 14.30 -69.04
N GLU A 329 -27.31 13.47 -68.73
CA GLU A 329 -27.85 12.46 -69.65
C GLU A 329 -28.42 13.11 -70.91
N ARG A 330 -29.26 14.15 -70.74
CA ARG A 330 -29.84 14.87 -71.87
C ARG A 330 -28.78 15.51 -72.75
N ASP A 331 -27.79 16.17 -72.16
CA ASP A 331 -26.73 16.85 -72.92
C ASP A 331 -25.82 15.82 -73.62
N ASN A 332 -25.53 14.69 -72.97
CA ASN A 332 -24.74 13.63 -73.59
C ASN A 332 -25.50 12.92 -74.71
N ASP A 333 -26.79 12.65 -74.55
CA ASP A 333 -27.62 11.97 -75.57
C ASP A 333 -27.89 12.84 -76.81
N VAL A 334 -27.87 14.17 -76.66
CA VAL A 334 -28.23 15.11 -77.73
C VAL A 334 -27.02 15.81 -78.34
N ILE A 335 -25.99 16.13 -77.55
CA ILE A 335 -24.89 17.02 -77.95
C ILE A 335 -23.57 16.25 -78.07
N TYR A 336 -23.14 15.59 -77.00
CA TYR A 336 -21.76 15.07 -76.92
C TYR A 336 -21.59 13.65 -77.44
N LEU A 337 -22.59 12.79 -77.24
CA LEU A 337 -22.61 11.38 -77.65
C LEU A 337 -21.39 10.59 -77.14
N ASP A 338 -20.86 10.94 -75.97
CA ASP A 338 -19.70 10.29 -75.37
C ASP A 338 -20.13 8.96 -74.72
N PRO A 339 -19.50 7.81 -75.05
CA PRO A 339 -19.91 6.52 -74.51
C PRO A 339 -19.80 6.48 -72.98
N VAL A 340 -20.91 6.12 -72.33
CA VAL A 340 -20.99 5.99 -70.87
C VAL A 340 -20.24 4.72 -70.43
N PRO A 341 -19.16 4.83 -69.62
CA PRO A 341 -18.41 3.68 -69.15
C PRO A 341 -19.22 2.86 -68.14
N ALA A 342 -18.97 1.55 -68.09
CA ALA A 342 -19.56 0.68 -67.07
C ALA A 342 -19.03 1.04 -65.66
N PRO A 343 -19.82 0.81 -64.58
CA PRO A 343 -19.40 1.13 -63.21
C PRO A 343 -18.07 0.49 -62.79
N THR A 344 -17.75 -0.70 -63.31
CA THR A 344 -16.49 -1.42 -63.05
C THR A 344 -15.27 -0.83 -63.77
N ALA A 345 -15.50 -0.04 -64.81
CA ALA A 345 -14.44 0.66 -65.55
C ALA A 345 -14.09 2.03 -64.95
N LEU A 346 -14.86 2.50 -63.96
CA LEU A 346 -14.60 3.78 -63.29
C LEU A 346 -13.39 3.68 -62.36
N ALA A 347 -12.45 4.62 -62.49
CA ALA A 347 -11.30 4.70 -61.59
C ALA A 347 -11.76 4.96 -60.14
N ALA A 348 -11.16 4.26 -59.17
CA ALA A 348 -11.44 4.50 -57.76
C ALA A 348 -10.98 5.91 -57.33
N ILE A 349 -11.79 6.61 -56.54
CA ILE A 349 -11.42 7.92 -55.98
C ILE A 349 -10.45 7.66 -54.83
N SER A 350 -9.20 8.09 -54.97
CA SER A 350 -8.16 7.82 -53.97
C SER A 350 -8.37 8.71 -52.72
N PRO A 351 -8.58 8.13 -51.52
CA PRO A 351 -8.91 8.91 -50.33
C PRO A 351 -7.76 9.84 -49.90
N TYR A 352 -8.10 10.98 -49.29
CA TYR A 352 -7.13 11.93 -48.75
C TYR A 352 -7.37 12.19 -47.26
N LYS A 353 -6.50 11.62 -46.41
CA LYS A 353 -6.55 11.75 -44.95
C LYS A 353 -5.80 12.98 -44.46
N LEU A 354 -6.53 13.84 -43.75
CA LEU A 354 -5.96 14.97 -43.02
C LEU A 354 -6.21 14.85 -41.51
N ALA A 355 -7.35 14.28 -41.10
CA ALA A 355 -7.63 14.01 -39.70
C ALA A 355 -6.69 12.93 -39.15
N GLN A 356 -6.09 13.22 -37.99
CA GLN A 356 -5.21 12.32 -37.26
C GLN A 356 -5.59 12.33 -35.78
N SER A 357 -5.41 11.18 -35.12
CA SER A 357 -5.59 11.06 -33.68
C SER A 357 -4.42 11.78 -33.01
N LYS A 358 -4.70 12.91 -32.37
CA LYS A 358 -3.66 13.75 -31.74
C LYS A 358 -3.93 13.83 -30.26
N THR A 359 -3.16 13.13 -29.45
CA THR A 359 -3.26 13.25 -28.00
C THR A 359 -2.87 14.66 -27.57
N PRO A 360 -3.66 15.34 -26.73
CA PRO A 360 -3.28 16.63 -26.19
C PRO A 360 -1.96 16.51 -25.40
N GLU A 361 -1.00 17.40 -25.65
CA GLU A 361 0.35 17.32 -25.06
C GLU A 361 0.33 17.32 -23.52
N ILE A 362 -0.59 18.10 -22.93
CA ILE A 362 -0.84 18.16 -21.49
C ILE A 362 -1.40 16.87 -20.89
N VAL A 363 -2.05 16.03 -21.71
CA VAL A 363 -2.54 14.70 -21.30
C VAL A 363 -1.42 13.67 -21.43
N GLU A 364 -0.62 13.76 -22.49
CA GLU A 364 0.50 12.83 -22.74
C GLU A 364 1.65 13.04 -21.74
N ASN A 365 1.95 14.31 -21.43
CA ASN A 365 3.08 14.69 -20.57
C ASN A 365 2.65 15.67 -19.45
N PRO A 366 1.71 15.31 -18.56
CA PRO A 366 1.17 16.22 -17.55
C PRO A 366 2.26 16.81 -16.63
N GLY A 367 3.33 16.06 -16.38
CA GLY A 367 4.45 16.51 -15.55
C GLY A 367 5.12 17.80 -16.03
N GLN A 368 5.16 18.06 -17.35
CA GLN A 368 5.81 19.25 -17.90
C GLN A 368 4.99 20.53 -17.67
N TYR A 369 3.69 20.36 -17.40
CA TYR A 369 2.72 21.44 -17.22
C TYR A 369 2.32 21.64 -15.75
N LEU A 370 2.90 20.84 -14.82
CA LEU A 370 2.78 21.07 -13.38
C LEU A 370 3.63 22.29 -12.99
N GLY A 371 2.96 23.36 -12.60
CA GLY A 371 3.56 24.68 -12.36
C GLY A 371 2.48 25.74 -12.11
N GLU A 372 2.88 26.97 -11.80
CA GLU A 372 1.95 28.00 -11.29
C GLU A 372 0.82 28.40 -12.26
N GLU A 373 0.99 28.22 -13.58
CA GLU A 373 0.05 28.78 -14.58
C GLU A 373 -1.00 27.81 -15.16
N GLU A 374 -0.64 26.55 -15.46
CA GLU A 374 -1.55 25.62 -16.17
C GLU A 374 -2.24 24.60 -15.24
N LEU A 375 -1.49 23.61 -14.74
CA LEU A 375 -2.04 22.55 -13.87
C LEU A 375 -1.95 22.88 -12.36
N GLY A 376 -1.36 24.02 -12.01
CA GLY A 376 -1.06 24.39 -10.63
C GLY A 376 0.16 23.66 -10.07
N PRO A 377 0.62 24.04 -8.86
CA PRO A 377 1.76 23.42 -8.21
C PRO A 377 1.49 21.93 -7.93
N PRO A 378 2.52 21.06 -7.96
CA PRO A 378 2.36 19.64 -7.68
C PRO A 378 1.97 19.43 -6.20
N LEU A 379 0.81 18.83 -5.98
CA LEU A 379 0.33 18.47 -4.63
C LEU A 379 1.19 17.34 -4.06
N PHE A 380 1.42 17.33 -2.74
CA PHE A 380 2.25 16.32 -2.06
C PHE A 380 3.70 16.29 -2.54
N LYS A 381 4.25 17.45 -2.95
CA LYS A 381 5.65 17.54 -3.41
C LYS A 381 6.65 17.03 -2.37
N GLY A 382 6.39 17.32 -1.10
CA GLY A 382 7.24 16.91 0.04
C GLY A 382 7.15 15.43 0.40
N LEU A 383 6.09 14.73 -0.03
CA LEU A 383 5.89 13.33 0.30
C LEU A 383 6.82 12.45 -0.55
N VAL A 384 7.59 11.58 0.09
CA VAL A 384 8.42 10.60 -0.61
C VAL A 384 7.52 9.51 -1.19
N PRO A 385 7.76 8.97 -2.41
CA PRO A 385 6.94 7.89 -2.95
C PRO A 385 6.88 6.64 -2.06
N PHE A 386 5.71 5.99 -1.96
CA PHE A 386 5.50 4.81 -1.11
C PHE A 386 6.48 3.67 -1.40
N VAL A 387 6.88 3.50 -2.67
CA VAL A 387 7.84 2.46 -3.09
C VAL A 387 9.19 2.60 -2.37
N ILE A 388 9.58 3.82 -1.98
CA ILE A 388 10.81 4.05 -1.21
C ILE A 388 10.67 3.54 0.23
N HIS A 389 9.50 3.71 0.86
CA HIS A 389 9.23 3.12 2.17
C HIS A 389 9.18 1.59 2.10
N GLN A 390 8.58 1.03 1.05
CA GLN A 390 8.64 -0.42 0.81
C GLN A 390 10.08 -0.91 0.64
N ALA A 391 10.90 -0.19 -0.12
CA ALA A 391 12.31 -0.51 -0.33
C ALA A 391 13.11 -0.45 0.97
N ALA A 392 12.87 0.56 1.82
CA ALA A 392 13.51 0.68 3.13
C ALA A 392 13.10 -0.48 4.07
N SER A 393 11.82 -0.81 4.14
CA SER A 393 11.32 -1.95 4.95
C SER A 393 11.90 -3.28 4.46
N LEU A 394 11.96 -3.50 3.14
CA LEU A 394 12.52 -4.72 2.56
C LEU A 394 14.03 -4.85 2.86
N TYR A 395 14.76 -3.73 2.81
CA TYR A 395 16.17 -3.72 3.20
C TYR A 395 16.33 -4.07 4.68
N GLU A 396 15.51 -3.49 5.57
CA GLU A 396 15.55 -3.78 7.00
C GLU A 396 15.29 -5.27 7.27
N ASP A 397 14.27 -5.85 6.63
CA ASP A 397 13.98 -7.28 6.74
C ASP A 397 15.16 -8.16 6.30
N ARG A 398 15.83 -7.79 5.20
CA ARG A 398 17.01 -8.52 4.69
C ARG A 398 18.22 -8.34 5.60
N LYS A 399 18.42 -7.14 6.15
CA LYS A 399 19.47 -6.83 7.12
C LYS A 399 19.25 -7.63 8.40
N ASP A 400 18.02 -7.67 8.92
CA ASP A 400 17.68 -8.44 10.11
C ASP A 400 17.83 -9.93 9.89
N GLN A 401 17.40 -10.45 8.73
CA GLN A 401 17.64 -11.84 8.38
C GLN A 401 19.13 -12.17 8.37
N LEU A 402 19.95 -11.32 7.73
CA LEU A 402 21.39 -11.53 7.66
C LEU A 402 22.07 -11.39 9.02
N VAL A 403 21.83 -10.29 9.74
CA VAL A 403 22.56 -9.97 10.97
C VAL A 403 22.03 -10.76 12.16
N ALA A 404 20.71 -10.70 12.41
CA ALA A 404 20.15 -11.36 13.59
C ALA A 404 20.15 -12.88 13.41
N LYS A 405 19.69 -13.39 12.26
CA LYS A 405 19.52 -14.84 12.08
C LYS A 405 20.75 -15.56 11.54
N ASP A 406 21.44 -15.02 10.54
CA ASP A 406 22.58 -15.75 9.96
C ASP A 406 23.88 -15.52 10.77
N LEU A 407 24.09 -14.32 11.34
CA LEU A 407 25.37 -14.00 12.01
C LEU A 407 25.31 -14.17 13.53
N ILE A 408 24.39 -13.48 14.21
CA ILE A 408 24.33 -13.46 15.68
C ILE A 408 23.95 -14.83 16.23
N ILE A 409 22.90 -15.47 15.70
CA ILE A 409 22.50 -16.81 16.15
C ILE A 409 23.65 -17.82 15.97
N SER A 410 24.38 -17.79 14.85
CA SER A 410 25.51 -18.71 14.66
C SER A 410 26.63 -18.50 15.68
N LEU A 411 26.93 -17.26 16.08
CA LEU A 411 27.89 -16.98 17.16
C LEU A 411 27.39 -17.47 18.53
N ASP A 412 26.09 -17.34 18.80
CA ASP A 412 25.48 -17.84 20.03
C ASP A 412 25.47 -19.38 20.07
N GLU A 413 25.19 -20.04 18.94
CA GLU A 413 25.26 -21.49 18.76
C GLU A 413 26.67 -22.03 19.00
N LEU A 414 27.70 -21.38 18.45
CA LEU A 414 29.09 -21.75 18.71
C LEU A 414 29.42 -21.68 20.21
N THR A 415 28.85 -20.71 20.92
CA THR A 415 29.02 -20.58 22.38
C THR A 415 28.32 -21.70 23.13
N ALA A 416 27.10 -22.03 22.73
CA ALA A 416 26.33 -23.12 23.32
C ALA A 416 27.02 -24.48 23.11
N ASP A 417 27.57 -24.72 21.92
CA ASP A 417 28.31 -25.94 21.59
C ASP A 417 29.59 -26.07 22.43
N CYS A 418 30.35 -24.98 22.57
CA CYS A 418 31.52 -24.94 23.44
C CYS A 418 31.16 -25.29 24.88
N GLU A 419 30.10 -24.68 25.43
CA GLU A 419 29.62 -24.97 26.78
C GLU A 419 29.15 -26.41 26.93
N SER A 420 28.45 -26.95 25.95
CA SER A 420 27.98 -28.34 25.92
C SER A 420 29.16 -29.31 26.01
N VAL A 421 30.21 -29.09 25.21
CA VAL A 421 31.43 -29.92 25.24
C VAL A 421 32.14 -29.80 26.59
N LEU A 422 32.37 -28.60 27.13
CA LEU A 422 33.03 -28.44 28.43
C LEU A 422 32.25 -29.12 29.57
N ASN A 423 30.92 -29.00 29.56
CA ASN A 423 30.05 -29.66 30.53
C ASN A 423 30.12 -31.19 30.41
N SER A 424 30.16 -31.74 29.19
CA SER A 424 30.29 -33.18 28.96
C SER A 424 31.62 -33.75 29.47
N LEU A 425 32.65 -32.91 29.55
CA LEU A 425 33.97 -33.24 30.04
C LEU A 425 34.14 -32.95 31.55
N ASN A 426 33.12 -32.43 32.23
CA ASN A 426 33.18 -31.92 33.61
C ASN A 426 34.30 -30.89 33.86
N LEU A 427 34.71 -30.13 32.84
CA LEU A 427 35.71 -29.08 32.99
C LEU A 427 35.03 -27.73 33.25
N PRO A 428 35.56 -26.86 34.13
CA PRO A 428 36.85 -26.97 34.86
C PRO A 428 36.81 -27.82 36.15
N HIS A 429 35.63 -28.24 36.60
CA HIS A 429 35.39 -28.89 37.90
C HIS A 429 36.33 -30.09 38.22
N ALA A 430 36.59 -30.94 37.22
CA ALA A 430 37.45 -32.11 37.39
C ALA A 430 38.91 -31.74 37.75
N LEU A 431 39.37 -30.57 37.29
CA LEU A 431 40.69 -30.02 37.56
C LEU A 431 40.76 -29.36 38.95
N ASP A 432 39.74 -28.59 39.32
CA ASP A 432 39.62 -27.94 40.63
C ASP A 432 39.54 -28.94 41.79
N ALA A 433 38.91 -30.11 41.56
CA ALA A 433 38.81 -31.19 42.54
C ALA A 433 40.17 -31.73 43.02
N ILE A 434 41.21 -31.64 42.18
CA ILE A 434 42.55 -32.16 42.46
C ILE A 434 43.47 -31.08 43.02
N GLN A 435 43.48 -29.90 42.41
CA GLN A 435 44.43 -28.84 42.78
C GLN A 435 44.17 -28.26 44.17
N LYS A 436 42.93 -28.38 44.66
CA LYS A 436 42.54 -27.97 46.02
C LYS A 436 42.02 -29.17 46.80
N PRO A 437 42.90 -29.99 47.38
CA PRO A 437 42.51 -31.18 48.14
C PRO A 437 41.68 -30.85 49.40
N VAL A 438 41.84 -29.64 49.94
CA VAL A 438 41.17 -29.13 51.15
C VAL A 438 40.58 -27.74 50.88
N GLY A 439 39.34 -27.50 51.34
CA GLY A 439 38.63 -26.21 51.19
C GLY A 439 37.82 -26.07 49.89
N LEU A 440 37.09 -24.96 49.75
CA LEU A 440 36.29 -24.66 48.55
C LEU A 440 37.11 -23.94 47.46
N PRO A 441 36.88 -24.27 46.18
CA PRO A 441 37.36 -23.47 45.05
C PRO A 441 36.92 -21.99 45.10
N PRO A 442 37.73 -21.04 44.60
CA PRO A 442 37.45 -19.60 44.70
C PRO A 442 36.20 -19.18 43.93
N ASN A 443 35.94 -19.80 42.78
CA ASN A 443 34.74 -19.58 41.97
C ASN A 443 33.46 -19.91 42.75
N ILE A 444 33.45 -20.98 43.55
CA ILE A 444 32.32 -21.34 44.42
C ILE A 444 32.18 -20.35 45.57
N LEU A 445 33.29 -19.90 46.17
CA LEU A 445 33.27 -18.89 47.23
C LEU A 445 32.73 -17.55 46.72
N VAL A 446 33.24 -17.07 45.58
CA VAL A 446 32.77 -15.84 44.93
C VAL A 446 31.30 -15.98 44.54
N GLY A 447 30.90 -17.11 43.94
CA GLY A 447 29.50 -17.35 43.59
C GLY A 447 28.58 -17.42 44.82
N ALA A 448 29.03 -18.00 45.93
CA ALA A 448 28.28 -18.02 47.19
C ALA A 448 28.16 -16.61 47.81
N ASP A 449 29.22 -15.80 47.75
CA ASP A 449 29.22 -14.42 48.23
C ASP A 449 28.34 -13.51 47.34
N GLU A 450 28.36 -13.71 46.02
CA GLU A 450 27.44 -13.06 45.07
C GLU A 450 25.98 -13.41 45.39
N ILE A 451 25.66 -14.71 45.54
CA ILE A 451 24.32 -15.17 45.92
C ILE A 451 23.88 -14.52 47.22
N LYS A 452 24.76 -14.40 48.22
CA LYS A 452 24.46 -13.69 49.47
C LYS A 452 24.20 -12.21 49.25
N SER A 453 25.01 -11.55 48.41
CA SER A 453 24.84 -10.13 48.09
C SER A 453 23.53 -9.83 47.36
N GLU A 454 23.04 -10.76 46.54
CA GLU A 454 21.72 -10.69 45.86
C GLU A 454 20.53 -11.04 46.77
N GLY A 455 20.77 -11.30 48.07
CA GLY A 455 19.73 -11.63 49.05
C GLY A 455 19.45 -13.14 49.20
N GLY A 456 20.29 -13.99 48.60
CA GLY A 456 20.25 -15.44 48.72
C GLY A 456 18.98 -16.09 48.21
N PHE A 457 18.72 -17.31 48.66
CA PHE A 457 17.50 -18.05 48.30
C PHE A 457 16.20 -17.30 48.65
N ILE A 458 16.20 -16.54 49.76
CA ILE A 458 15.03 -15.77 50.20
C ILE A 458 14.77 -14.60 49.24
N GLY A 459 15.83 -13.90 48.81
CA GLY A 459 15.75 -12.82 47.82
C GLY A 459 15.21 -13.33 46.48
N LEU A 460 15.72 -14.47 45.99
CA LEU A 460 15.24 -15.10 44.76
C LEU A 460 13.77 -15.50 44.86
N LYS A 461 13.35 -16.09 45.98
CA LYS A 461 11.95 -16.46 46.22
C LYS A 461 11.04 -15.24 46.22
N ARG A 462 11.47 -14.11 46.80
CA ARG A 462 10.72 -12.85 46.75
C ARG A 462 10.56 -12.32 45.32
N LEU A 463 11.61 -12.40 44.48
CA LEU A 463 11.51 -12.01 43.07
C LEU A 463 10.49 -12.88 42.31
N LEU A 464 10.47 -14.17 42.60
CA LEU A 464 9.52 -15.13 42.04
C LEU A 464 8.09 -14.85 42.50
N ASP A 465 7.88 -14.61 43.79
CA ASP A 465 6.59 -14.21 44.35
C ASP A 465 6.09 -12.89 43.71
N ASN A 466 6.99 -11.93 43.47
CA ASN A 466 6.68 -10.69 42.76
C ASN A 466 6.28 -10.93 41.30
N ALA A 467 6.98 -11.80 40.57
CA ALA A 467 6.64 -12.14 39.18
C ALA A 467 5.23 -12.78 39.09
N ILE A 468 4.92 -13.71 40.01
CA ILE A 468 3.59 -14.33 40.10
C ILE A 468 2.52 -13.28 40.44
N ALA A 469 2.82 -12.35 41.35
CA ALA A 469 1.92 -11.25 41.70
C ALA A 469 1.65 -10.33 40.50
N SER A 470 2.69 -9.97 39.72
CA SER A 470 2.56 -9.18 38.50
C SER A 470 1.79 -9.91 37.39
N ASN A 471 1.99 -11.21 37.20
CA ASN A 471 1.17 -12.01 36.28
C ASN A 471 -0.31 -11.97 36.69
N THR A 472 -0.58 -12.10 38.00
CA THR A 472 -1.94 -12.03 38.55
C THR A 472 -2.54 -10.64 38.36
N ALA A 473 -1.77 -9.57 38.56
CA ALA A 473 -2.20 -8.20 38.31
C ALA A 473 -2.54 -7.96 36.82
N ALA A 474 -1.66 -8.41 35.90
CA ALA A 474 -1.90 -8.36 34.47
C ALA A 474 -3.16 -9.14 34.06
N ALA A 475 -3.35 -10.35 34.59
CA ALA A 475 -4.55 -11.16 34.35
C ALA A 475 -5.83 -10.45 34.84
N ASN A 476 -5.77 -9.78 36.00
CA ASN A 476 -6.89 -9.01 36.54
C ASN A 476 -7.22 -7.78 35.68
N LEU A 477 -6.21 -7.06 35.17
CA LEU A 477 -6.42 -5.93 34.25
C LEU A 477 -7.10 -6.39 32.96
N LEU A 478 -6.64 -7.51 32.39
CA LEU A 478 -7.22 -8.09 31.18
C LEU A 478 -8.65 -8.59 31.41
N ALA A 479 -8.91 -9.23 32.56
CA ALA A 479 -10.25 -9.65 32.94
C ALA A 479 -11.18 -8.44 33.11
N ALA A 480 -10.72 -7.34 33.70
CA ALA A 480 -11.52 -6.11 33.82
C ALA A 480 -11.86 -5.51 32.45
N ALA A 481 -10.91 -5.48 31.51
CA ALA A 481 -11.15 -5.02 30.14
C ALA A 481 -12.19 -5.90 29.42
N GLU A 482 -12.10 -7.22 29.58
CA GLU A 482 -13.06 -8.16 29.00
C GLU A 482 -14.46 -8.03 29.63
N THR A 483 -14.54 -7.88 30.94
CA THR A 483 -15.80 -7.64 31.64
C THR A 483 -16.47 -6.37 31.13
N ALA A 484 -15.75 -5.26 30.96
CA ALA A 484 -16.31 -4.03 30.42
C ALA A 484 -16.95 -4.22 29.03
N LEU A 485 -16.28 -4.96 28.14
CA LEU A 485 -16.83 -5.26 26.80
C LEU A 485 -18.04 -6.20 26.85
N ASN A 486 -18.07 -7.13 27.81
CA ASN A 486 -19.19 -8.06 27.97
C ASN A 486 -20.41 -7.36 28.61
N GLU A 487 -20.19 -6.48 29.57
CA GLU A 487 -21.23 -5.64 30.18
C GLU A 487 -21.86 -4.71 29.13
N GLU A 488 -21.05 -4.05 28.30
CA GLU A 488 -21.53 -3.25 27.17
C GLU A 488 -22.37 -4.09 26.19
N ALA A 489 -21.89 -5.27 25.81
CA ALA A 489 -22.62 -6.15 24.89
C ALA A 489 -23.95 -6.63 25.49
N HIS A 490 -23.99 -6.91 26.79
CA HIS A 490 -25.22 -7.25 27.50
C HIS A 490 -26.18 -6.06 27.57
N GLU A 491 -25.68 -4.84 27.77
CA GLU A 491 -26.48 -3.63 27.73
C GLU A 491 -27.07 -3.39 26.34
N ASP A 492 -26.26 -3.46 25.29
CA ASP A 492 -26.74 -3.30 23.90
C ASP A 492 -27.84 -4.31 23.56
N LEU A 493 -27.67 -5.58 23.97
CA LEU A 493 -28.70 -6.61 23.81
C LEU A 493 -30.01 -6.22 24.51
N ARG A 494 -29.94 -5.69 25.74
CA ARG A 494 -31.13 -5.24 26.49
C ARG A 494 -31.82 -4.05 25.81
N VAL A 495 -31.04 -3.07 25.35
CA VAL A 495 -31.55 -1.89 24.64
C VAL A 495 -32.26 -2.30 23.33
N ARG A 496 -31.71 -3.29 22.62
CA ARG A 496 -32.31 -3.86 21.41
C ARG A 496 -33.58 -4.68 21.68
N GLN A 497 -33.59 -5.50 22.73
CA GLN A 497 -34.76 -6.30 23.09
C GLN A 497 -35.97 -5.43 23.47
N GLY A 498 -35.73 -4.23 24.03
CA GLY A 498 -36.76 -3.24 24.32
C GLY A 498 -37.19 -2.35 23.13
N ALA A 499 -36.67 -2.59 21.92
CA ALA A 499 -36.85 -1.73 20.76
C ALA A 499 -37.81 -2.36 19.72
N GLY A 500 -38.83 -1.60 19.29
CA GLY A 500 -39.71 -2.01 18.19
C GLY A 500 -38.99 -2.01 16.84
N ALA A 501 -39.41 -2.90 15.93
CA ALA A 501 -38.87 -3.00 14.58
C ALA A 501 -38.94 -1.64 13.85
N GLY A 502 -37.78 -1.08 13.49
CA GLY A 502 -37.64 0.22 12.80
C GLY A 502 -37.32 1.43 13.69
N SER A 503 -37.28 1.28 15.03
CA SER A 503 -36.89 2.37 15.95
C SER A 503 -35.40 2.73 15.85
N PRO A 504 -34.98 3.96 16.21
CA PRO A 504 -33.57 4.37 16.23
C PRO A 504 -32.68 3.43 17.06
N ARG A 505 -33.22 2.86 18.15
CA ARG A 505 -32.57 1.86 19.01
C ARG A 505 -32.23 0.56 18.27
N ALA A 506 -33.08 0.14 17.31
CA ALA A 506 -32.86 -1.06 16.50
C ALA A 506 -31.92 -0.84 15.31
N ARG A 507 -31.61 0.43 14.96
CA ARG A 507 -30.68 0.80 13.88
C ARG A 507 -29.23 0.97 14.35
N ARG A 508 -28.98 0.82 15.65
CA ARG A 508 -27.65 0.94 16.24
C ARG A 508 -26.78 -0.25 15.80
N ALA A 509 -25.52 0.01 15.42
CA ALA A 509 -24.57 -1.02 15.05
C ALA A 509 -24.32 -2.01 16.20
N GLU A 510 -24.07 -3.27 15.87
CA GLU A 510 -23.91 -4.34 16.86
C GLU A 510 -22.60 -4.25 17.64
N SER A 511 -22.67 -4.51 18.94
CA SER A 511 -21.48 -4.58 19.79
C SER A 511 -20.48 -5.61 19.25
N SER A 512 -20.96 -6.72 18.66
CA SER A 512 -20.11 -7.72 18.00
C SER A 512 -19.34 -7.15 16.80
N GLU A 513 -19.93 -6.22 16.04
CA GLU A 513 -19.27 -5.56 14.90
C GLU A 513 -18.24 -4.53 15.38
N LEU A 514 -18.57 -3.75 16.41
CA LEU A 514 -17.76 -2.64 16.91
C LEU A 514 -16.61 -3.08 17.84
N THR A 515 -16.75 -4.21 18.54
CA THR A 515 -15.74 -4.68 19.51
C THR A 515 -14.71 -5.66 18.91
N ASN A 516 -14.78 -5.96 17.61
CA ASN A 516 -13.89 -6.94 16.96
C ASN A 516 -12.40 -6.65 17.17
N THR A 517 -11.98 -5.39 17.04
CA THR A 517 -10.59 -4.96 17.25
C THR A 517 -10.17 -5.13 18.70
N PHE A 518 -10.97 -4.60 19.65
CA PHE A 518 -10.72 -4.76 21.09
C PHE A 518 -10.68 -6.23 21.52
N ARG A 519 -11.59 -7.07 21.02
CA ARG A 519 -11.62 -8.50 21.33
C ARG A 519 -10.43 -9.26 20.75
N ALA A 520 -9.95 -8.87 19.56
CA ALA A 520 -8.71 -9.41 19.00
C ALA A 520 -7.48 -9.02 19.84
N GLU A 521 -7.41 -7.78 20.31
CA GLU A 521 -6.35 -7.33 21.22
C GLU A 521 -6.39 -8.04 22.58
N VAL A 522 -7.57 -8.17 23.19
CA VAL A 522 -7.76 -8.93 24.44
C VAL A 522 -7.34 -10.39 24.27
N ALA A 523 -7.68 -11.03 23.15
CA ALA A 523 -7.23 -12.39 22.84
C ALA A 523 -5.70 -12.48 22.71
N LYS A 524 -5.08 -11.54 21.98
CA LYS A 524 -3.62 -11.46 21.84
C LYS A 524 -2.93 -11.32 23.20
N TYR A 525 -3.36 -10.39 24.04
CA TYR A 525 -2.75 -10.20 25.35
C TYR A 525 -3.02 -11.37 26.31
N ARG A 526 -4.16 -12.07 26.18
CA ARG A 526 -4.43 -13.28 26.93
C ARG A 526 -3.41 -14.36 26.62
N ASP A 527 -3.08 -14.55 25.35
CA ASP A 527 -2.05 -15.50 24.94
C ASP A 527 -0.68 -15.12 25.50
N ILE A 528 -0.35 -13.82 25.53
CA ILE A 528 0.91 -13.31 26.13
C ILE A 528 0.95 -13.59 27.63
N VAL A 529 -0.09 -13.26 28.38
CA VAL A 529 -0.18 -13.49 29.83
C VAL A 529 -0.08 -14.98 30.17
N ASN A 530 -0.72 -15.84 29.37
CA ASN A 530 -0.65 -17.29 29.55
C ASN A 530 0.75 -17.84 29.26
N LYS A 531 1.40 -17.39 28.18
CA LYS A 531 2.80 -17.78 27.89
C LYS A 531 3.77 -17.32 28.97
N ALA A 532 3.58 -16.10 29.48
CA ALA A 532 4.38 -15.58 30.58
C ALA A 532 4.18 -16.42 31.85
N ARG A 533 2.95 -16.82 32.16
CA ARG A 533 2.63 -17.73 33.27
C ARG A 533 3.31 -19.10 33.13
N ASP A 534 3.34 -19.68 31.93
CA ASP A 534 4.02 -20.96 31.68
C ASP A 534 5.55 -20.83 31.84
N SER A 535 6.11 -19.69 31.44
CA SER A 535 7.53 -19.37 31.65
C SER A 535 7.86 -19.23 33.14
N ASP A 536 7.05 -18.48 33.89
CA ASP A 536 7.18 -18.33 35.34
C ASP A 536 7.06 -19.68 36.06
N ALA A 537 6.13 -20.54 35.63
CA ALA A 537 5.98 -21.89 36.17
C ALA A 537 7.21 -22.78 35.89
N THR A 538 7.90 -22.55 34.77
CA THR A 538 9.15 -23.24 34.43
C THR A 538 10.28 -22.79 35.34
N ILE A 539 10.40 -21.48 35.55
CA ILE A 539 11.39 -20.89 36.47
C ILE A 539 11.11 -21.37 37.91
N GLN A 540 9.85 -21.37 38.34
CA GLN A 540 9.43 -21.89 39.65
C GLN A 540 9.88 -23.33 39.86
N LYS A 541 9.61 -24.22 38.89
CA LYS A 541 10.07 -25.63 38.95
C LYS A 541 11.58 -25.75 39.04
N GLN A 542 12.33 -24.92 38.29
CA GLN A 542 13.79 -24.89 38.37
C GLN A 542 14.25 -24.44 39.76
N VAL A 543 13.66 -23.38 40.31
CA VAL A 543 13.99 -22.88 41.64
C VAL A 543 13.70 -23.91 42.72
N ASP A 544 12.56 -24.59 42.66
CA ASP A 544 12.18 -25.62 43.62
C ASP A 544 13.10 -26.85 43.55
N THR A 545 13.50 -27.25 42.34
CA THR A 545 14.42 -28.39 42.12
C THR A 545 15.77 -28.16 42.79
N TRP A 546 16.28 -26.92 42.73
CA TRP A 546 17.60 -26.55 43.24
C TRP A 546 17.56 -25.85 44.62
N ALA A 547 16.38 -25.71 45.23
CA ALA A 547 16.17 -24.96 46.47
C ALA A 547 17.12 -25.33 47.61
N LYS A 548 17.39 -26.63 47.79
CA LYS A 548 18.32 -27.12 48.83
C LYS A 548 19.75 -26.66 48.58
N PHE A 549 20.19 -26.63 47.33
CA PHE A 549 21.52 -26.14 46.96
C PHE A 549 21.62 -24.62 47.08
N PHE A 550 20.56 -23.88 46.71
CA PHE A 550 20.53 -22.42 46.89
C PHE A 550 20.56 -22.02 48.36
N ALA A 551 19.82 -22.74 49.21
CA ALA A 551 19.87 -22.55 50.66
C ALA A 551 21.26 -22.86 51.24
N LEU A 552 21.91 -23.93 50.76
CA LEU A 552 23.28 -24.27 51.13
C LEU A 552 24.27 -23.18 50.71
N LEU A 553 24.22 -22.69 49.48
CA LEU A 553 25.12 -21.64 48.98
C LEU A 553 24.92 -20.29 49.70
N GLY A 554 23.72 -20.05 50.23
CA GLY A 554 23.44 -18.88 51.09
C GLY A 554 23.97 -19.00 52.53
N SER A 555 24.45 -20.18 52.95
CA SER A 555 24.91 -20.43 54.32
C SER A 555 26.36 -19.98 54.58
N PRO A 556 26.82 -19.90 55.84
CA PRO A 556 28.21 -19.61 56.17
C PRO A 556 29.20 -20.58 55.51
N ARG A 557 30.42 -20.11 55.23
CA ARG A 557 31.44 -20.85 54.47
C ARG A 557 31.72 -22.23 55.05
N GLU A 558 31.71 -22.34 56.37
CA GLU A 558 32.00 -23.57 57.11
C GLU A 558 30.97 -24.68 56.81
N GLU A 559 29.71 -24.30 56.59
CA GLU A 559 28.63 -25.25 56.31
C GLU A 559 28.67 -25.75 54.86
N ILE A 560 29.09 -24.88 53.93
CA ILE A 560 29.34 -25.26 52.53
C ILE A 560 30.56 -26.19 52.44
N GLU A 561 31.64 -25.88 53.17
CA GLU A 561 32.85 -26.73 53.22
C GLU A 561 32.55 -28.13 53.79
N ARG A 562 31.63 -28.24 54.75
CA ARG A 562 31.23 -29.52 55.36
C ARG A 562 30.56 -30.49 54.40
N GLN A 563 29.92 -29.98 53.35
CA GLN A 563 29.22 -30.77 52.33
C GLN A 563 30.15 -31.24 51.19
N VAL A 564 31.40 -30.77 51.16
CA VAL A 564 32.38 -31.16 50.14
C VAL A 564 33.42 -32.09 50.77
N PRO A 565 33.54 -33.37 50.32
CA PRO A 565 34.54 -34.30 50.84
C PRO A 565 35.96 -33.73 50.71
N SER A 566 36.70 -33.68 51.81
CA SER A 566 38.12 -33.31 51.80
C SER A 566 38.97 -34.52 51.41
N THR A 567 39.90 -34.35 50.46
CA THR A 567 40.79 -35.42 50.01
C THR A 567 42.19 -35.12 50.52
N THR A 568 42.74 -35.95 51.42
CA THR A 568 44.12 -35.77 51.95
C THR A 568 45.20 -36.33 51.02
N VAL A 569 44.80 -36.90 49.89
CA VAL A 569 45.67 -37.57 48.91
C VAL A 569 45.67 -36.76 47.61
N ASN A 570 46.82 -36.19 47.24
CA ASN A 570 47.03 -35.69 45.88
C ASN A 570 47.62 -36.85 45.04
N PRO A 571 46.84 -37.49 44.14
CA PRO A 571 47.34 -38.62 43.35
C PRO A 571 48.34 -38.21 42.25
N LEU A 572 48.51 -36.91 42.00
CA LEU A 572 49.32 -36.38 40.89
C LEU A 572 50.59 -35.71 41.43
N THR A 573 51.51 -36.51 41.97
CA THR A 573 52.82 -36.07 42.48
C THR A 573 53.96 -36.16 41.45
N ASP A 574 53.71 -36.76 40.28
CA ASP A 574 54.66 -36.90 39.18
C ASP A 574 54.79 -35.57 38.39
N PRO A 575 56.01 -35.09 38.09
CA PRO A 575 56.23 -33.92 37.22
C PRO A 575 55.47 -33.96 35.88
N HIS A 576 55.33 -35.15 35.28
CA HIS A 576 54.59 -35.33 34.02
C HIS A 576 53.09 -35.05 34.18
N HIS A 577 52.52 -35.40 35.34
CA HIS A 577 51.12 -35.16 35.65
C HIS A 577 50.83 -33.67 35.89
N CYS A 578 51.74 -32.94 36.55
CA CYS A 578 51.64 -31.49 36.71
C CYS A 578 51.61 -30.78 35.36
N GLN A 579 52.43 -31.22 34.40
CA GLN A 579 52.50 -30.61 33.07
C GLN A 579 51.19 -30.81 32.25
N ILE A 580 50.52 -31.96 32.40
CA ILE A 580 49.20 -32.21 31.78
C ILE A 580 48.15 -31.23 32.34
N VAL A 581 48.18 -31.00 33.65
CA VAL A 581 47.25 -30.11 34.36
C VAL A 581 47.47 -28.64 33.96
N GLU A 582 48.71 -28.18 33.90
CA GLU A 582 49.06 -26.82 33.43
C GLU A 582 48.59 -26.59 31.99
N ARG A 583 48.80 -27.57 31.10
CA ARG A 583 48.38 -27.46 29.70
C ARG A 583 46.86 -27.38 29.56
N LEU A 584 46.12 -28.17 30.34
CA LEU A 584 44.65 -28.12 30.34
C LEU A 584 44.13 -26.77 30.89
N GLN A 585 44.79 -26.17 31.89
CA GLN A 585 44.46 -24.82 32.37
C GLN A 585 44.69 -23.76 31.30
N GLN A 586 45.79 -23.86 30.56
CA GLN A 586 46.08 -22.94 29.47
C GLN A 586 44.95 -22.98 28.43
N TYR A 587 44.54 -24.15 27.97
CA TYR A 587 43.45 -24.27 26.99
C TYR A 587 42.11 -23.75 27.52
N LEU A 588 41.77 -23.99 28.81
CA LEU A 588 40.57 -23.42 29.40
C LEU A 588 40.60 -21.88 29.48
N SER A 589 41.80 -21.30 29.67
CA SER A 589 41.97 -19.84 29.63
C SER A 589 41.81 -19.28 28.21
N GLU A 590 42.26 -20.02 27.19
CA GLU A 590 42.07 -19.68 25.78
C GLU A 590 40.59 -19.73 25.39
N VAL A 591 39.83 -20.72 25.86
CA VAL A 591 38.37 -20.77 25.67
C VAL A 591 37.68 -19.57 26.33
N ALA A 592 38.08 -19.18 27.54
CA ALA A 592 37.51 -18.04 28.23
C ALA A 592 37.80 -16.70 27.51
N LEU A 593 38.96 -16.60 26.85
CA LEU A 593 39.30 -15.45 26.00
C LEU A 593 38.43 -15.44 24.74
N MET A 594 38.37 -16.56 24.02
CA MET A 594 37.57 -16.74 22.80
C MET A 594 36.10 -16.34 23.03
N ARG A 595 35.46 -16.84 24.11
CA ARG A 595 34.07 -16.48 24.46
C ARG A 595 33.90 -14.98 24.72
N ARG A 596 34.88 -14.33 25.36
CA ARG A 596 34.83 -12.90 25.66
C ARG A 596 34.98 -12.05 24.40
N GLU A 597 35.84 -12.47 23.47
CA GLU A 597 35.99 -11.82 22.17
C GLU A 597 34.73 -11.97 21.33
N ARG A 598 34.13 -13.16 21.33
CA ARG A 598 32.86 -13.41 20.65
C ARG A 598 31.73 -12.51 21.14
N LEU A 599 31.59 -12.34 22.46
CA LEU A 599 30.59 -11.43 23.05
C LEU A 599 30.77 -9.99 22.55
N LYS A 600 32.02 -9.50 22.52
CA LYS A 600 32.34 -8.16 21.97
C LYS A 600 32.00 -8.06 20.47
N SER A 601 32.23 -9.12 19.70
CA SER A 601 31.88 -9.18 18.29
C SER A 601 30.37 -9.10 18.08
N VAL A 602 29.57 -9.80 18.90
CA VAL A 602 28.09 -9.72 18.87
C VAL A 602 27.62 -8.30 19.21
N GLU A 603 28.15 -7.67 20.26
CA GLU A 603 27.81 -6.29 20.61
C GLU A 603 28.16 -5.30 19.48
N LYS A 604 29.31 -5.48 18.85
CA LYS A 604 29.74 -4.66 17.71
C LYS A 604 28.82 -4.84 16.50
N LEU A 605 28.40 -6.07 16.19
CA LEU A 605 27.45 -6.37 15.12
C LEU A 605 26.09 -5.71 15.35
N LYS A 606 25.55 -5.83 16.57
CA LYS A 606 24.29 -5.17 16.96
C LYS A 606 24.36 -3.65 16.76
N ARG A 607 25.47 -3.05 17.18
CA ARG A 607 25.70 -1.60 17.00
C ARG A 607 25.74 -1.20 15.53
N ILE A 608 26.52 -1.90 14.70
CA ILE A 608 26.63 -1.60 13.26
C ILE A 608 25.25 -1.73 12.58
N SER A 609 24.48 -2.76 12.94
CA SER A 609 23.13 -2.97 12.40
C SER A 609 22.16 -1.85 12.78
N SER A 610 22.24 -1.36 14.02
CA SER A 610 21.35 -0.28 14.50
C SER A 610 21.68 1.10 13.90
N GLU A 611 22.93 1.34 13.52
CA GLU A 611 23.38 2.59 12.90
C GLU A 611 23.19 2.57 11.36
N ASP A 612 22.76 1.45 10.79
CA ASP A 612 22.62 1.23 9.34
C ASP A 612 21.26 1.63 8.81
N ASP A 613 21.12 2.92 8.47
CA ASP A 613 19.96 3.48 7.78
C ASP A 613 20.23 3.65 6.27
N ILE A 614 19.43 2.99 5.44
CA ILE A 614 19.52 3.05 3.98
C ILE A 614 18.71 4.21 3.36
N THR A 615 17.80 4.83 4.11
CA THR A 615 16.84 5.84 3.63
C THR A 615 17.50 7.01 2.86
N PRO A 616 18.66 7.57 3.30
CA PRO A 616 19.34 8.62 2.56
C PRO A 616 19.84 8.16 1.19
N ALA A 617 20.37 6.94 1.10
CA ALA A 617 20.88 6.37 -0.14
C ALA A 617 19.75 6.02 -1.12
N LEU A 618 18.59 5.56 -0.61
CA LEU A 618 17.39 5.36 -1.42
C LEU A 618 16.88 6.68 -2.01
N THR A 619 16.94 7.76 -1.24
CA THR A 619 16.51 9.08 -1.70
C THR A 619 17.44 9.63 -2.78
N GLU A 620 18.76 9.41 -2.65
CA GLU A 620 19.74 9.78 -3.67
C GLU A 620 19.56 8.99 -4.97
N GLU A 621 19.38 7.66 -4.88
CA GLU A 621 19.15 6.83 -6.07
C GLU A 621 17.81 7.16 -6.74
N MET A 622 16.77 7.47 -5.96
CA MET A 622 15.50 8.00 -6.47
C MET A 622 15.71 9.29 -7.28
N GLN A 623 16.48 10.24 -6.77
CA GLN A 623 16.78 11.49 -7.48
C GLN A 623 17.57 11.25 -8.77
N ARG A 624 18.52 10.33 -8.74
CA ARG A 624 19.30 9.93 -9.92
C ARG A 624 18.41 9.29 -10.99
N LEU A 625 17.56 8.34 -10.61
CA LEU A 625 16.60 7.70 -11.50
C LEU A 625 15.61 8.72 -12.09
N ALA A 626 15.15 9.66 -11.27
CA ALA A 626 14.29 10.76 -11.74
C ALA A 626 14.99 11.73 -12.70
N ALA A 627 16.31 11.91 -12.58
CA ALA A 627 17.07 12.75 -13.51
C ALA A 627 17.32 12.05 -14.88
N MET A 628 17.24 10.72 -14.92
CA MET A 628 17.44 9.93 -16.14
C MET A 628 16.15 9.74 -16.94
N SER A 629 14.98 10.00 -16.37
CA SER A 629 13.70 9.85 -17.05
C SER A 629 13.41 11.04 -17.99
N SER A 630 12.77 10.75 -19.12
CA SER A 630 12.28 11.77 -20.05
C SER A 630 10.97 12.42 -19.58
N THR A 631 10.31 11.84 -18.58
CA THR A 631 9.05 12.33 -18.01
C THR A 631 9.26 12.90 -16.60
N PRO A 632 8.59 14.01 -16.24
CA PRO A 632 8.71 14.59 -14.89
C PRO A 632 7.95 13.81 -13.81
N ILE A 633 7.03 12.94 -14.20
CA ILE A 633 6.33 11.99 -13.33
C ILE A 633 7.01 10.64 -13.54
N VAL A 634 7.59 10.09 -12.48
CA VAL A 634 8.37 8.85 -12.50
C VAL A 634 7.73 7.86 -11.57
N GLN A 635 7.44 6.66 -12.08
CA GLN A 635 7.04 5.54 -11.25
C GLN A 635 8.27 4.68 -10.98
N PHE A 636 8.52 4.45 -9.70
CA PHE A 636 9.63 3.62 -9.24
C PHE A 636 9.15 2.19 -9.01
N GLU A 637 10.03 1.23 -9.25
CA GLU A 637 9.78 -0.19 -9.01
C GLU A 637 10.87 -0.75 -8.10
N LEU A 638 10.50 -1.71 -7.24
CA LEU A 638 11.39 -2.28 -6.21
C LEU A 638 12.69 -2.86 -6.79
N HIS A 639 12.63 -3.50 -7.96
CA HIS A 639 13.81 -4.14 -8.58
C HIS A 639 14.91 -3.14 -8.95
N GLN A 640 14.57 -1.85 -9.12
CA GLN A 640 15.54 -0.80 -9.44
C GLN A 640 16.51 -0.52 -8.29
N PHE A 641 16.17 -0.94 -7.06
CA PHE A 641 16.98 -0.73 -5.86
C PHE A 641 17.80 -1.96 -5.45
N GLU A 642 17.71 -3.08 -6.18
CA GLU A 642 18.38 -4.34 -5.81
C GLU A 642 19.92 -4.24 -5.81
N ASP A 643 20.49 -3.51 -6.76
CA ASP A 643 21.94 -3.27 -6.81
C ASP A 643 22.40 -2.46 -5.59
N LEU A 644 21.60 -1.46 -5.18
CA LEU A 644 21.88 -0.65 -3.99
C LEU A 644 21.81 -1.52 -2.73
N PHE A 645 20.81 -2.40 -2.60
CA PHE A 645 20.71 -3.32 -1.47
C PHE A 645 21.94 -4.23 -1.38
N SER A 646 22.34 -4.81 -2.51
CA SER A 646 23.51 -5.71 -2.59
C SER A 646 24.79 -4.98 -2.16
N GLN A 647 24.99 -3.76 -2.66
CA GLN A 647 26.15 -2.95 -2.31
C GLN A 647 26.18 -2.57 -0.83
N LYS A 648 25.03 -2.23 -0.23
CA LYS A 648 24.94 -1.83 1.18
C LYS A 648 25.08 -3.01 2.13
N LEU A 649 24.57 -4.19 1.76
CA LEU A 649 24.71 -5.42 2.55
C LEU A 649 26.10 -6.06 2.45
N ASP A 650 26.90 -5.73 1.44
CA ASP A 650 28.22 -6.32 1.23
C ASP A 650 29.16 -6.14 2.43
N LYS A 651 29.01 -5.07 3.21
CA LYS A 651 29.78 -4.84 4.46
C LYS A 651 29.61 -5.93 5.52
N TYR A 652 28.56 -6.75 5.43
CA TYR A 652 28.33 -7.87 6.35
C TYR A 652 28.98 -9.18 5.88
N THR A 653 29.45 -9.27 4.64
CA THR A 653 30.05 -10.51 4.09
C THR A 653 31.34 -10.89 4.81
N SER A 654 32.13 -9.90 5.25
CA SER A 654 33.35 -10.13 6.05
C SER A 654 33.07 -10.84 7.37
N TRP A 655 31.88 -10.65 7.95
CA TRP A 655 31.49 -11.29 9.20
C TRP A 655 31.17 -12.78 9.02
N ARG A 656 30.63 -13.17 7.85
CA ARG A 656 30.45 -14.60 7.53
C ARG A 656 31.80 -15.33 7.51
N LYS A 657 32.83 -14.70 6.92
CA LYS A 657 34.18 -15.25 6.91
C LYS A 657 34.77 -15.34 8.33
N TYR A 658 34.60 -14.30 9.14
CA TYR A 658 35.04 -14.31 10.54
C TYR A 658 34.40 -15.45 11.34
N ILE A 659 33.10 -15.71 11.16
CA ILE A 659 32.39 -16.82 11.85
C ILE A 659 32.98 -18.18 11.48
N GLU A 660 33.30 -18.41 10.20
CA GLU A 660 33.87 -19.70 9.79
C GLU A 660 35.29 -19.90 10.35
N GLU A 661 36.12 -18.84 10.33
CA GLU A 661 37.46 -18.87 10.96
C GLU A 661 37.37 -19.14 12.47
N GLU A 662 36.39 -18.52 13.15
CA GLU A 662 36.15 -18.70 14.59
C GLU A 662 35.69 -20.12 14.92
N LYS A 663 34.80 -20.67 14.09
CA LYS A 663 34.32 -22.05 14.20
C LYS A 663 35.43 -23.07 14.01
N GLU A 664 36.29 -22.89 13.01
CA GLU A 664 37.47 -23.75 12.78
C GLU A 664 38.40 -23.72 14.00
N ALA A 665 38.71 -22.52 14.50
CA ALA A 665 39.55 -22.34 15.70
C ALA A 665 38.92 -22.97 16.95
N GLN A 666 37.59 -22.86 17.12
CA GLN A 666 36.88 -23.50 18.23
C GLN A 666 36.96 -25.03 18.15
N VAL A 667 36.77 -25.61 16.96
CA VAL A 667 36.84 -27.08 16.78
C VAL A 667 38.23 -27.59 17.14
N GLU A 668 39.29 -26.96 16.64
CA GLU A 668 40.67 -27.33 16.96
C GLU A 668 40.95 -27.23 18.47
N LEU A 669 40.54 -26.13 19.12
CA LEU A 669 40.72 -25.95 20.55
C LEU A 669 39.93 -26.99 21.38
N LEU A 670 38.69 -27.30 21.00
CA LEU A 670 37.89 -28.29 21.70
C LEU A 670 38.45 -29.71 21.54
N ASP A 671 39.02 -30.06 20.39
CA ASP A 671 39.66 -31.36 20.17
C ASP A 671 40.95 -31.50 20.98
N THR A 672 41.79 -30.45 21.03
CA THR A 672 42.99 -30.46 21.90
C THR A 672 42.62 -30.55 23.39
N ILE A 673 41.52 -29.92 23.82
CA ILE A 673 40.97 -30.07 25.18
C ILE A 673 40.50 -31.50 25.45
N ARG A 674 39.82 -32.15 24.50
CA ARG A 674 39.39 -33.55 24.64
C ARG A 674 40.58 -34.49 24.83
N GLU A 675 41.64 -34.33 24.03
CA GLU A 675 42.86 -35.13 24.15
C GLU A 675 43.57 -34.88 25.49
N ALA A 676 43.73 -33.62 25.89
CA ALA A 676 44.34 -33.26 27.16
C ALA A 676 43.52 -33.79 28.36
N ASN A 677 42.18 -33.75 28.27
CA ASN A 677 41.30 -34.29 29.29
C ASN A 677 41.39 -35.83 29.39
N GLN A 678 41.54 -36.55 28.27
CA GLN A 678 41.77 -38.00 28.31
C GLN A 678 43.09 -38.35 29.00
N ALA A 679 44.17 -37.64 28.68
CA ALA A 679 45.47 -37.81 29.34
C ALA A 679 45.37 -37.52 30.85
N PHE A 680 44.63 -36.46 31.21
CA PHE A 680 44.33 -36.11 32.60
C PHE A 680 43.54 -37.21 33.34
N LEU A 681 42.51 -37.77 32.71
CA LEU A 681 41.72 -38.86 33.29
C LEU A 681 42.54 -40.14 33.50
N MET A 682 43.45 -40.48 32.57
CA MET A 682 44.37 -41.62 32.71
C MET A 682 45.36 -41.43 33.86
N ALA A 683 45.88 -40.22 34.04
CA ALA A 683 46.80 -39.87 35.13
C ALA A 683 46.14 -39.92 36.52
N ARG A 684 44.84 -39.65 36.59
CA ARG A 684 44.10 -39.43 37.85
C ARG A 684 43.92 -40.69 38.71
N SER A 685 43.81 -41.89 38.11
CA SER A 685 43.41 -43.17 38.74
C SER A 685 42.04 -43.11 39.49
N ASN A 686 41.26 -44.21 39.45
CA ASN A 686 39.86 -44.23 39.95
C ASN A 686 39.74 -44.21 41.48
N HIS A 687 39.90 -43.05 42.11
CA HIS A 687 39.70 -42.88 43.56
C HIS A 687 38.24 -42.47 43.89
N PRO A 688 37.47 -43.25 44.68
CA PRO A 688 36.06 -42.97 44.97
C PRO A 688 35.80 -41.62 45.66
N LEU A 689 36.70 -41.18 46.56
CA LEU A 689 36.56 -39.88 47.24
C LEU A 689 36.75 -38.68 46.30
N LEU A 690 37.60 -38.80 45.27
CA LEU A 690 37.79 -37.72 44.28
C LEU A 690 36.56 -37.58 43.38
N GLN A 691 35.93 -38.70 43.01
CA GLN A 691 34.67 -38.69 42.25
C GLN A 691 33.52 -38.09 43.07
N GLN A 692 33.43 -38.38 44.37
CA GLN A 692 32.45 -37.77 45.26
C GLN A 692 32.67 -36.26 45.43
N ARG A 693 33.94 -35.83 45.56
CA ARG A 693 34.31 -34.41 45.61
C ARG A 693 34.00 -33.69 44.30
N GLU A 694 34.38 -34.25 43.16
CA GLU A 694 34.08 -33.71 41.82
C GLU A 694 32.57 -33.52 41.63
N LYS A 695 31.77 -34.52 41.98
CA LYS A 695 30.30 -34.44 41.90
C LYS A 695 29.72 -33.37 42.82
N ALA A 696 30.27 -33.22 44.03
CA ALA A 696 29.84 -32.17 44.96
C ALA A 696 30.16 -30.77 44.41
N LEU A 697 31.37 -30.55 43.91
CA LEU A 697 31.79 -29.28 43.29
C LEU A 697 30.97 -28.96 42.03
N SER A 698 30.76 -29.94 41.16
CA SER A 698 29.93 -29.82 39.95
C SER A 698 28.48 -29.45 40.27
N ASN A 699 27.88 -30.06 41.30
CA ASN A 699 26.52 -29.70 41.73
C ASN A 699 26.45 -28.28 42.30
N LEU A 700 27.46 -27.84 43.06
CA LEU A 700 27.51 -26.48 43.62
C LEU A 700 27.68 -25.42 42.53
N GLU A 701 28.57 -25.64 41.56
CA GLU A 701 28.73 -24.73 40.42
C GLU A 701 27.51 -24.72 39.50
N THR A 702 26.92 -25.89 39.24
CA THR A 702 25.65 -25.96 38.51
C THR A 702 24.56 -25.19 39.25
N ALA A 703 24.48 -25.31 40.58
CA ALA A 703 23.55 -24.53 41.37
C ALA A 703 23.83 -23.01 41.27
N ILE A 704 25.09 -22.57 41.30
CA ILE A 704 25.44 -21.15 41.07
C ILE A 704 24.96 -20.68 39.68
N LYS A 705 25.21 -21.46 38.62
CA LYS A 705 24.74 -21.14 37.26
C LYS A 705 23.21 -21.05 37.22
N ARG A 706 22.51 -22.05 37.76
CA ARG A 706 21.04 -22.09 37.79
C ARG A 706 20.43 -20.97 38.63
N PHE A 707 21.10 -20.52 39.69
CA PHE A 707 20.71 -19.34 40.45
C PHE A 707 20.84 -18.07 39.60
N ARG A 708 21.99 -17.88 38.94
CA ARG A 708 22.22 -16.72 38.06
C ARG A 708 21.21 -16.65 36.92
N ASP A 709 20.95 -17.79 36.25
CA ASP A 709 19.95 -17.88 35.18
C ASP A 709 18.56 -17.49 35.70
N ALA A 710 18.14 -18.04 36.85
CA ALA A 710 16.85 -17.73 37.45
C ALA A 710 16.75 -16.26 37.90
N SER A 711 17.81 -15.73 38.52
CA SER A 711 17.89 -14.32 38.95
C SER A 711 17.79 -13.38 37.75
N PHE A 712 18.56 -13.64 36.68
CA PHE A 712 18.51 -12.88 35.45
C PHE A 712 17.11 -12.91 34.81
N ASN A 713 16.54 -14.10 34.62
CA ASN A 713 15.21 -14.25 34.02
C ASN A 713 14.12 -13.55 34.84
N LEU A 714 14.21 -13.55 36.18
CA LEU A 714 13.25 -12.86 37.03
C LEU A 714 13.40 -11.33 36.98
N HIS A 715 14.63 -10.81 36.86
CA HIS A 715 14.84 -9.37 36.66
C HIS A 715 14.35 -8.90 35.29
N ASP A 716 14.58 -9.71 34.25
CA ASP A 716 14.05 -9.44 32.91
C ASP A 716 12.52 -9.53 32.89
N GLY A 717 11.96 -10.56 33.53
CA GLY A 717 10.53 -10.72 33.76
C GLY A 717 9.89 -9.53 34.48
N ALA A 718 10.57 -8.94 35.48
CA ALA A 718 10.08 -7.73 36.14
C ALA A 718 9.97 -6.53 35.19
N ARG A 719 10.91 -6.36 34.25
CA ARG A 719 10.86 -5.30 33.22
C ARG A 719 9.75 -5.58 32.19
N PHE A 720 9.62 -6.83 31.78
CA PHE A 720 8.55 -7.29 30.91
C PHE A 720 7.18 -6.99 31.54
N TYR A 721 6.94 -7.39 32.78
CA TYR A 721 5.67 -7.14 33.47
C TYR A 721 5.38 -5.66 33.67
N ALA A 722 6.37 -4.84 34.00
CA ALA A 722 6.17 -3.39 34.11
C ALA A 722 5.70 -2.76 32.79
N THR A 723 6.20 -3.26 31.66
CA THR A 723 5.78 -2.81 30.32
C THR A 723 4.37 -3.32 29.99
N LEU A 724 4.13 -4.62 30.24
CA LEU A 724 2.85 -5.27 29.97
C LEU A 724 1.71 -4.68 30.81
N GLU A 725 1.93 -4.41 32.10
CA GLU A 725 0.94 -3.77 32.96
C GLU A 725 0.55 -2.38 32.44
N ALA A 726 1.52 -1.59 31.94
CA ALA A 726 1.23 -0.28 31.36
C ALA A 726 0.41 -0.37 30.06
N GLU A 727 0.68 -1.36 29.21
CA GLU A 727 -0.11 -1.62 27.99
C GLU A 727 -1.52 -2.12 28.31
N LEU A 728 -1.65 -3.06 29.25
CA LEU A 728 -2.94 -3.59 29.69
C LEU A 728 -3.80 -2.54 30.39
N GLN A 729 -3.18 -1.62 31.14
CA GLN A 729 -3.88 -0.49 31.74
C GLN A 729 -4.49 0.42 30.66
N LYS A 730 -3.74 0.73 29.59
CA LYS A 730 -4.27 1.50 28.45
C LYS A 730 -5.40 0.76 27.72
N LEU A 731 -5.26 -0.54 27.50
CA LEU A 731 -6.31 -1.35 26.89
C LEU A 731 -7.59 -1.35 27.73
N LYS A 732 -7.44 -1.53 29.05
CA LYS A 732 -8.56 -1.47 29.99
C LYS A 732 -9.25 -0.11 29.95
N GLU A 733 -8.50 0.99 29.99
CA GLU A 733 -9.04 2.34 29.88
C GLU A 733 -9.79 2.53 28.55
N GLY A 734 -9.22 2.09 27.42
CA GLY A 734 -9.89 2.14 26.12
C GLY A 734 -11.20 1.34 26.06
N CYS A 735 -11.24 0.15 26.65
CA CYS A 735 -12.46 -0.66 26.74
C CYS A 735 -13.53 0.00 27.64
N LEU A 736 -13.12 0.61 28.75
CA LEU A 736 -14.02 1.33 29.65
C LEU A 736 -14.58 2.60 29.00
N ASP A 737 -13.74 3.38 28.34
CA ASP A 737 -14.17 4.58 27.61
C ASP A 737 -15.14 4.23 26.48
N PHE A 738 -14.87 3.15 25.74
CA PHE A 738 -15.79 2.63 24.73
C PHE A 738 -17.12 2.22 25.35
N ALA A 739 -17.11 1.43 26.43
CA ALA A 739 -18.32 0.99 27.11
C ALA A 739 -19.12 2.18 27.65
N MET A 740 -18.45 3.19 28.20
CA MET A 740 -19.08 4.40 28.72
C MET A 740 -19.69 5.27 27.61
N ALA A 741 -19.00 5.48 26.49
CA ALA A 741 -19.55 6.17 25.34
C ALA A 741 -20.80 5.44 24.81
N ARG A 742 -20.73 4.10 24.75
CA ARG A 742 -21.85 3.27 24.30
C ARG A 742 -23.04 3.32 25.26
N HIS A 743 -22.79 3.39 26.56
CA HIS A 743 -23.81 3.59 27.58
C HIS A 743 -24.49 4.96 27.45
N LEU A 744 -23.72 6.04 27.28
CA LEU A 744 -24.26 7.41 27.11
C LEU A 744 -25.17 7.52 25.87
N ASP A 745 -24.71 7.00 24.74
CA ASP A 745 -25.53 6.86 23.53
C ASP A 745 -26.83 6.09 23.78
N ALA A 746 -26.79 5.02 24.59
CA ALA A 746 -27.96 4.23 24.92
C ALA A 746 -28.98 5.05 25.72
N LEU A 747 -28.51 5.82 26.71
CA LEU A 747 -29.35 6.71 27.52
C LEU A 747 -30.01 7.79 26.65
N ASP A 748 -29.26 8.41 25.75
CA ASP A 748 -29.76 9.42 24.81
C ASP A 748 -30.87 8.85 23.91
N LEU A 749 -30.68 7.63 23.39
CA LEU A 749 -31.67 6.93 22.58
C LEU A 749 -32.91 6.46 23.37
N MET A 750 -32.79 6.31 24.69
CA MET A 750 -33.90 5.99 25.60
C MET A 750 -34.64 7.23 26.09
N GLY A 751 -34.14 8.44 25.83
CA GLY A 751 -34.77 9.70 26.23
C GLY A 751 -34.76 9.94 27.74
N VAL A 752 -33.86 9.28 28.47
CA VAL A 752 -33.66 9.46 29.90
C VAL A 752 -32.69 10.62 30.08
N GLY A 753 -33.13 11.73 30.68
CA GLY A 753 -32.28 12.89 30.91
C GLY A 753 -31.05 12.54 31.76
N HIS A 754 -29.92 13.22 31.52
CA HIS A 754 -28.60 13.01 32.14
C HIS A 754 -28.53 13.11 33.70
N GLY A 755 -29.67 13.10 34.41
CA GLY A 755 -29.78 13.27 35.86
C GLY A 755 -29.88 11.98 36.68
N GLU A 756 -29.95 10.80 36.07
CA GLU A 756 -29.93 9.50 36.77
C GLU A 756 -28.73 8.68 36.32
N ILE A 757 -27.52 9.18 36.58
CA ILE A 757 -26.32 8.33 36.61
C ILE A 757 -26.38 7.58 37.94
N PRO A 758 -26.50 6.24 37.99
CA PRO A 758 -26.32 5.50 39.23
C PRO A 758 -24.92 5.80 39.76
N SER A 759 -24.85 6.36 40.96
CA SER A 759 -23.60 6.69 41.66
C SER A 759 -22.67 5.48 41.88
N ASP A 760 -23.15 4.28 41.58
CA ASP A 760 -22.40 3.02 41.64
C ASP A 760 -21.44 2.83 40.44
N ILE A 761 -21.62 3.56 39.32
CA ILE A 761 -20.73 3.48 38.14
C ILE A 761 -19.62 4.54 38.18
N LEU A 762 -19.79 5.61 38.98
CA LEU A 762 -18.75 6.61 39.28
C LEU A 762 -17.83 6.19 40.44
N GLN A 763 -18.04 5.02 41.05
CA GLN A 763 -17.06 4.42 41.94
C GLN A 763 -15.97 3.74 41.09
N LEU A 764 -15.01 4.56 40.66
CA LEU A 764 -13.62 4.13 40.67
C LEU A 764 -13.40 3.37 42.00
N PRO A 765 -12.77 2.18 42.03
CA PRO A 765 -12.33 1.63 43.29
C PRO A 765 -11.48 2.71 43.94
N GLU A 766 -11.96 3.23 45.07
CA GLU A 766 -11.16 4.07 45.94
C GLU A 766 -9.82 3.37 46.07
N GLN A 767 -8.76 4.06 45.65
CA GLN A 767 -7.45 3.79 46.20
C GLN A 767 -7.67 3.63 47.70
N HIS A 768 -7.29 2.49 48.26
CA HIS A 768 -6.97 2.43 49.67
C HIS A 768 -5.85 3.44 49.89
N SER A 769 -6.23 4.69 50.13
CA SER A 769 -5.36 5.70 50.67
C SER A 769 -4.93 5.16 52.02
N ALA A 770 -3.61 5.02 52.13
CA ALA A 770 -2.89 4.97 53.38
C ALA A 770 -3.59 5.80 54.47
N SER A 771 -3.57 5.26 55.67
CA SER A 771 -3.85 5.93 56.94
C SER A 771 -3.31 7.38 56.97
N PRO A 772 -3.97 8.29 57.68
CA PRO A 772 -3.77 9.73 57.52
C PRO A 772 -2.38 10.18 57.94
N VAL A 773 -1.59 10.68 56.99
CA VAL A 773 -0.43 11.53 57.27
C VAL A 773 -0.96 12.96 57.46
N GLN A 774 -0.91 13.43 58.70
CA GLN A 774 -1.05 14.84 59.02
C GLN A 774 0.01 15.65 58.28
N GLN A 775 -0.43 16.70 57.57
CA GLN A 775 0.46 17.74 57.08
C GLN A 775 1.18 18.41 58.26
N GLN A 776 2.49 18.17 58.36
CA GLN A 776 3.41 19.12 58.98
C GLN A 776 4.35 19.68 57.91
N GLN A 777 4.37 21.01 57.87
CA GLN A 777 5.16 21.86 57.00
C GLN A 777 6.64 21.46 57.01
N ARG A 778 7.27 21.48 55.83
CA ARG A 778 8.73 21.44 55.70
C ARG A 778 9.32 22.70 56.36
N GLN A 779 10.00 22.52 57.49
CA GLN A 779 11.08 23.40 57.94
C GLN A 779 12.40 22.65 57.76
N HIS A 780 13.40 23.31 57.18
CA HIS A 780 14.77 22.80 57.05
C HIS A 780 15.39 22.54 58.43
N PRO A 781 16.10 21.42 58.66
CA PRO A 781 16.93 21.26 59.86
C PRO A 781 18.30 21.93 59.67
N PRO A 782 18.90 22.49 60.74
CA PRO A 782 20.23 23.06 60.71
C PRO A 782 21.30 21.96 60.79
N ASN A 783 22.48 22.25 60.21
CA ASN A 783 23.71 21.50 60.39
C ASN A 783 23.92 21.12 61.87
N LEU A 784 24.06 19.82 62.17
CA LEU A 784 24.50 19.36 63.49
C LEU A 784 25.69 18.42 63.34
N VAL A 785 26.81 18.95 63.83
CA VAL A 785 28.10 18.33 64.08
C VAL A 785 27.93 17.21 65.12
N TRP A 786 28.64 16.11 64.91
CA TRP A 786 28.65 14.94 65.80
C TRP A 786 29.34 15.24 67.15
N ASP A 787 28.67 14.89 68.26
CA ASP A 787 29.18 15.01 69.64
C ASP A 787 29.86 13.70 70.09
N PRO A 788 31.16 13.71 70.43
CA PRO A 788 31.92 12.51 70.82
C PRO A 788 31.56 11.92 72.19
N SER A 789 30.64 12.50 72.95
CA SER A 789 30.35 12.11 74.33
C SER A 789 29.17 11.13 74.51
N MET A 790 28.46 10.74 73.44
CA MET A 790 27.32 9.81 73.56
C MET A 790 27.71 8.32 73.46
N PRO A 791 27.22 7.44 74.35
CA PRO A 791 27.52 6.01 74.31
C PRO A 791 26.66 5.27 73.28
N LEU A 792 27.31 4.44 72.46
CA LEU A 792 26.70 3.57 71.45
C LEU A 792 25.88 2.44 72.09
N LYS A 793 24.57 2.38 71.80
CA LYS A 793 23.72 1.23 72.14
C LYS A 793 23.53 0.35 70.91
N TYR A 794 24.07 -0.87 70.98
CA TYR A 794 23.79 -1.95 70.04
C TYR A 794 22.49 -2.67 70.43
N ALA A 795 21.58 -2.86 69.47
CA ALA A 795 20.43 -3.73 69.65
C ALA A 795 20.82 -5.18 69.32
N THR A 796 20.61 -6.07 70.29
CA THR A 796 20.77 -7.52 70.17
C THR A 796 19.63 -8.17 69.36
N PRO A 797 19.87 -9.32 68.71
CA PRO A 797 18.97 -9.90 67.72
C PRO A 797 17.80 -10.69 68.35
N LYS A 798 16.69 -10.77 67.61
CA LYS A 798 15.69 -11.84 67.72
C LYS A 798 15.65 -12.60 66.41
#